data_AF-A0A7W7QS84-F1
#
_entry.id   AF-A0A7W7QS84-F1
#
_cell.length_a   1.000
_cell.length_b   1.000
_cell.length_c   1.000
_cell.angle_alpha   90.00
_cell.angle_beta   90.00
_cell.angle_gamma   90.00
#
_symmetry.space_group_name_H-M   'P 1'
#
loop_
_entity.id
_entity.type
_entity.pdbx_description
1 polymer ?
#
loop_
_entity_poly.entity_id
_entity_poly.type
_entity_poly.pdbx_seq_one_letter_code
_entity_poly.pdbx_strand_id
1 'polypeptide(L)'
;MSGQARERATLLRAAACEVVDIGVTIQEVSAHATAALSESVAPGAVARAPAVAYRAERALIHAVTNDQGLGHAFVGGPLGGLAAKLGVMAGGESLTVRVLATSLRLRIAAAAVEHPELGDDPMLTRLVAAAAADHDIEAVRALRALLKDRGAVRTLSTLAPIFGEVLALRALLDENPFNDEAAWLIATGRGFASADPITGMSNRAFAVLDTGEGAARRVDLATVEAVRLSQRGSLLGFLRNIGLLGTTGRVLIQSVEDDEGVVRHVVQAPGMRLGLPDDKSPQDLLGAFSSAVLDSSPYSRALVRAIEDYGVPRGEELALIGHSAGGAVVMNLVQDAGFCSRHTVTHVVAVGSPVDFKRPADPDVWVASVTNQHDIIPSLDGQGGNTCFDLHPGWYVVDYSDPTHLFPRCHSVEHYIANLADDLPEERERIDDELARYRGRVVRSQAYQLFDRAPCPEGFPFLTVPTYLAETSEGTVELPVRCQDGGTLTAYFAADPDATAALLAGTGLGPAVRVGRHALVAVHASWNRRTSLGEYHEVHLGVVVPDPWHPRPLRAWPDLPRSADRRRSGSFLAGSVVDTAAVRAVAPRLWGGEPYVMPVEFDLTGGAVRVTVGGLDDRVLTLTGSLGPWLPAGDRDLVAYARRAEATLRSCVRTRGLGRVHLAPRVRLAVGRSANPLTGRLRELGLDGARPLLCLSTITRRTLQEACVPVRTV
;
A
#
# COMPACT_ATOMS: atom_id res chain seq x y z
N MET A 1 -12.82 19.94 30.94
CA MET A 1 -13.19 18.70 31.65
C MET A 1 -13.21 18.97 33.16
N SER A 2 -14.16 18.42 33.92
CA SER A 2 -14.17 18.56 35.40
C SER A 2 -13.12 17.65 36.04
N GLY A 3 -12.56 18.04 37.20
CA GLY A 3 -11.54 17.23 37.89
C GLY A 3 -11.99 15.79 38.21
N GLN A 4 -13.27 15.61 38.54
CA GLN A 4 -13.88 14.29 38.80
C GLN A 4 -13.94 13.38 37.57
N ALA A 5 -14.16 13.94 36.37
CA ALA A 5 -14.18 13.14 35.14
C ALA A 5 -12.79 12.60 34.81
N ARG A 6 -11.75 13.43 34.97
CA ARG A 6 -10.35 13.03 34.77
C ARG A 6 -9.91 11.95 35.75
N GLU A 7 -10.28 12.10 37.02
CA GLU A 7 -10.02 11.09 38.05
C GLU A 7 -10.70 9.75 37.74
N ARG A 8 -11.96 9.79 37.30
CA ARG A 8 -12.69 8.58 36.88
C ARG A 8 -12.04 7.89 35.69
N ALA A 9 -11.64 8.62 34.65
CA ALA A 9 -10.94 8.05 33.50
C ALA A 9 -9.60 7.40 33.90
N THR A 10 -8.86 8.06 34.79
CA THR A 10 -7.59 7.53 35.34
C THR A 10 -7.81 6.20 36.07
N LEU A 11 -8.84 6.12 36.93
CA LEU A 11 -9.18 4.88 37.65
C LEU A 11 -9.60 3.75 36.70
N LEU A 12 -10.34 4.07 35.64
CA LEU A 12 -10.73 3.08 34.62
C LEU A 12 -9.53 2.54 33.85
N ARG A 13 -8.56 3.38 33.48
CA ARG A 13 -7.31 2.94 32.83
C ARG A 13 -6.44 2.10 33.78
N ALA A 14 -6.33 2.49 35.05
CA ALA A 14 -5.60 1.72 36.06
C ALA A 14 -6.21 0.33 36.25
N ALA A 15 -7.54 0.24 36.37
CA ALA A 15 -8.25 -1.03 36.45
C ALA A 15 -8.08 -1.86 35.16
N ALA A 16 -8.13 -1.24 33.98
CA ALA A 16 -7.87 -1.92 32.72
C ALA A 16 -6.47 -2.55 32.70
N CYS A 17 -5.45 -1.85 33.20
CA CYS A 17 -4.08 -2.34 33.30
C CYS A 17 -3.98 -3.56 34.23
N GLU A 18 -4.57 -3.49 35.43
CA GLU A 18 -4.61 -4.63 36.36
C GLU A 18 -5.33 -5.86 35.78
N VAL A 19 -6.43 -5.64 35.05
CA VAL A 19 -7.17 -6.70 34.36
C VAL A 19 -6.31 -7.36 33.27
N VAL A 20 -5.43 -6.62 32.59
CA VAL A 20 -4.48 -7.20 31.63
C VAL A 20 -3.49 -8.12 32.34
N ASP A 21 -2.91 -7.70 33.46
CA ASP A 21 -1.94 -8.50 34.21
C ASP A 21 -2.56 -9.83 34.66
N ILE A 22 -3.83 -9.81 35.08
CA ILE A 22 -4.61 -11.02 35.38
C ILE A 22 -4.76 -11.88 34.12
N GLY A 23 -5.14 -11.29 32.98
CA GLY A 23 -5.28 -12.00 31.70
C GLY A 23 -3.98 -12.67 31.25
N VAL A 24 -2.85 -11.96 31.32
CA VAL A 24 -1.53 -12.52 31.04
C VAL A 24 -1.24 -13.73 31.94
N THR A 25 -1.49 -13.60 33.24
CA THR A 25 -1.25 -14.69 34.20
C THR A 25 -2.10 -15.93 33.86
N ILE A 26 -3.37 -15.73 33.50
CA ILE A 26 -4.27 -16.81 33.06
C ILE A 26 -3.75 -17.49 31.80
N GLN A 27 -3.23 -16.72 30.83
CA GLN A 27 -2.62 -17.26 29.62
C GLN A 27 -1.38 -18.11 29.92
N GLU A 28 -0.52 -17.65 30.83
CA GLU A 28 0.65 -18.40 31.27
C GLU A 28 0.25 -19.72 31.94
N VAL A 29 -0.75 -19.70 32.82
CA VAL A 29 -1.31 -20.92 33.43
C VAL A 29 -1.89 -21.87 32.37
N SER A 30 -2.57 -21.33 31.36
CA SER A 30 -3.16 -22.12 30.26
C SER A 30 -2.08 -22.79 29.39
N ALA A 31 -0.99 -22.06 29.09
CA ALA A 31 0.16 -22.60 28.39
C ALA A 31 0.85 -23.71 29.19
N HIS A 32 1.06 -23.53 30.51
CA HIS A 32 1.62 -24.56 31.37
C HIS A 32 0.72 -25.80 31.47
N ALA A 33 -0.60 -25.62 31.60
CA ALA A 33 -1.56 -26.73 31.61
C ALA A 33 -1.56 -27.51 30.28
N THR A 34 -1.49 -26.81 29.15
CA THR A 34 -1.42 -27.42 27.81
C THR A 34 -0.10 -28.17 27.59
N ALA A 35 1.03 -27.61 28.05
CA ALA A 35 2.33 -28.26 28.00
C ALA A 35 2.36 -29.52 28.87
N ALA A 36 1.84 -29.45 30.10
CA ALA A 36 1.73 -30.59 31.00
C ALA A 36 0.86 -31.72 30.40
N LEU A 37 -0.23 -31.37 29.71
CA LEU A 37 -1.02 -32.35 28.94
C LEU A 37 -0.18 -33.01 27.85
N SER A 38 0.55 -32.22 27.06
CA SER A 38 1.37 -32.72 25.95
C SER A 38 2.53 -33.61 26.41
N GLU A 39 3.13 -33.32 27.57
CA GLU A 39 4.19 -34.10 28.19
C GLU A 39 3.67 -35.35 28.91
N SER A 40 2.44 -35.32 29.45
CA SER A 40 1.81 -36.47 30.12
C SER A 40 1.51 -37.65 29.19
N VAL A 41 1.52 -37.42 27.87
CA VAL A 41 1.46 -38.45 26.81
C VAL A 41 2.79 -39.22 26.69
N ALA A 42 3.85 -38.83 27.41
CA ALA A 42 5.10 -39.60 27.45
C ALA A 42 4.89 -40.98 28.10
N PRO A 43 5.21 -42.09 27.41
CA PRO A 43 4.82 -43.45 27.81
C PRO A 43 5.38 -43.92 29.17
N GLY A 44 6.38 -43.23 29.72
CA GLY A 44 7.04 -43.60 30.99
C GLY A 44 6.21 -43.32 32.26
N ALA A 45 5.33 -42.31 32.26
CA ALA A 45 4.56 -41.93 33.45
C ALA A 45 3.28 -42.77 33.61
N VAL A 46 2.58 -43.02 32.50
CA VAL A 46 1.37 -43.86 32.44
C VAL A 46 1.66 -45.32 32.81
N ALA A 47 2.86 -45.82 32.50
CA ALA A 47 3.28 -47.20 32.80
C ALA A 47 3.50 -47.47 34.30
N ARG A 48 3.75 -46.46 35.13
CA ARG A 48 4.08 -46.62 36.56
C ARG A 48 2.87 -46.43 37.50
N ALA A 49 1.93 -45.55 37.16
CA ALA A 49 0.77 -45.24 38.01
C ALA A 49 -0.46 -44.78 37.18
N PRO A 50 -1.11 -45.68 36.42
CA PRO A 50 -2.10 -45.33 35.41
C PRO A 50 -3.34 -44.62 35.97
N ALA A 51 -3.81 -45.01 37.16
CA ALA A 51 -5.01 -44.40 37.77
C ALA A 51 -4.78 -42.95 38.22
N VAL A 52 -3.55 -42.59 38.63
CA VAL A 52 -3.19 -41.23 39.05
C VAL A 52 -2.96 -40.36 37.81
N ALA A 53 -2.24 -40.89 36.82
CA ALA A 53 -2.00 -40.22 35.54
C ALA A 53 -3.32 -39.86 34.84
N TYR A 54 -4.26 -40.81 34.74
CA TYR A 54 -5.56 -40.58 34.11
C TYR A 54 -6.42 -39.53 34.83
N ARG A 55 -6.38 -39.50 36.18
CA ARG A 55 -7.09 -38.47 36.96
C ARG A 55 -6.48 -37.08 36.75
N ALA A 56 -5.14 -36.99 36.74
CA ALA A 56 -4.43 -35.74 36.48
C ALA A 56 -4.70 -35.22 35.06
N GLU A 57 -4.64 -36.10 34.06
CA GLU A 57 -4.94 -35.77 32.67
C GLU A 57 -6.40 -35.31 32.49
N ARG A 58 -7.37 -36.01 33.09
CA ARG A 58 -8.77 -35.56 33.09
C ARG A 58 -8.96 -34.22 33.78
N ALA A 59 -8.28 -33.98 34.89
CA ALA A 59 -8.36 -32.70 35.59
C ALA A 59 -7.80 -31.56 34.73
N LEU A 60 -6.67 -31.79 34.06
CA LEU A 60 -6.06 -30.82 33.15
C LEU A 60 -6.94 -30.57 31.91
N ILE A 61 -7.45 -31.63 31.25
CA ILE A 61 -8.38 -31.49 30.11
C ILE A 61 -9.62 -30.70 30.55
N HIS A 62 -10.20 -31.05 31.69
CA HIS A 62 -11.36 -30.34 32.24
C HIS A 62 -11.03 -28.89 32.56
N ALA A 63 -9.84 -28.59 33.08
CA ALA A 63 -9.42 -27.22 33.35
C ALA A 63 -9.34 -26.37 32.07
N VAL A 64 -8.85 -26.93 30.95
CA VAL A 64 -8.67 -26.22 29.66
C VAL A 64 -9.85 -26.36 28.68
N THR A 65 -10.98 -26.93 29.11
CA THR A 65 -12.20 -27.06 28.29
C THR A 65 -13.48 -26.64 29.00
N ASN A 66 -13.49 -26.57 30.34
CA ASN A 66 -14.67 -26.18 31.10
C ASN A 66 -14.78 -24.66 31.23
N ASP A 67 -15.96 -24.12 30.96
CA ASP A 67 -16.29 -22.70 31.07
C ASP A 67 -16.18 -22.12 32.50
N GLN A 68 -16.26 -22.98 33.52
CA GLN A 68 -16.02 -22.68 34.94
C GLN A 68 -14.53 -22.78 35.35
N GLY A 69 -13.67 -23.25 34.43
CA GLY A 69 -12.22 -23.30 34.56
C GLY A 69 -11.55 -22.23 33.71
N LEU A 70 -10.54 -22.60 32.92
CA LEU A 70 -9.85 -21.69 32.01
C LEU A 70 -10.66 -21.44 30.71
N GLY A 71 -11.81 -22.09 30.52
CA GLY A 71 -12.51 -22.13 29.23
C GLY A 71 -11.71 -22.92 28.20
N HIS A 72 -12.03 -22.80 26.92
CA HIS A 72 -11.34 -23.50 25.83
C HIS A 72 -9.96 -22.89 25.55
N ALA A 73 -8.99 -23.13 26.44
CA ALA A 73 -7.71 -22.41 26.54
C ALA A 73 -6.49 -23.25 26.13
N PHE A 74 -6.58 -24.01 25.03
CA PHE A 74 -5.42 -24.72 24.50
C PHE A 74 -4.42 -23.76 23.85
N VAL A 75 -3.17 -23.73 24.32
CA VAL A 75 -2.13 -22.79 23.85
C VAL A 75 -0.81 -23.52 23.57
N GLY A 76 -0.22 -23.28 22.38
CA GLY A 76 1.11 -23.76 22.01
C GLY A 76 1.20 -25.22 21.55
N GLY A 77 2.25 -25.53 20.77
CA GLY A 77 2.54 -26.88 20.25
C GLY A 77 1.59 -27.37 19.13
N PRO A 78 1.93 -28.49 18.45
CA PRO A 78 1.13 -29.02 17.34
C PRO A 78 -0.25 -29.55 17.77
N LEU A 79 -0.38 -30.07 18.99
CA LEU A 79 -1.67 -30.51 19.56
C LEU A 79 -2.53 -29.34 20.03
N GLY A 80 -1.94 -28.33 20.69
CA GLY A 80 -2.66 -27.15 21.15
C GLY A 80 -3.22 -26.31 19.99
N GLY A 81 -2.46 -26.14 18.91
CA GLY A 81 -2.94 -25.42 17.72
C GLY A 81 -4.08 -26.12 16.98
N LEU A 82 -4.18 -27.46 17.05
CA LEU A 82 -5.29 -28.22 16.48
C LEU A 82 -6.52 -28.21 17.42
N ALA A 83 -6.30 -28.38 18.73
CA ALA A 83 -7.36 -28.39 19.74
C ALA A 83 -8.00 -27.01 19.93
N ALA A 84 -7.22 -25.92 19.86
CA ALA A 84 -7.73 -24.55 19.86
C ALA A 84 -8.67 -24.30 18.67
N LYS A 85 -8.29 -24.72 17.47
CA LYS A 85 -9.13 -24.60 16.26
C LYS A 85 -10.44 -25.39 16.37
N LEU A 86 -10.41 -26.56 17.01
CA LEU A 86 -11.60 -27.40 17.24
C LEU A 86 -12.52 -26.82 18.33
N GLY A 87 -11.96 -26.24 19.39
CA GLY A 87 -12.71 -25.57 20.46
C GLY A 87 -13.44 -24.32 19.97
N VAL A 88 -12.79 -23.51 19.12
CA VAL A 88 -13.40 -22.35 18.47
C VAL A 88 -14.58 -22.77 17.56
N MET A 89 -14.42 -23.82 16.75
CA MET A 89 -15.52 -24.36 15.93
C MET A 89 -16.72 -24.89 16.76
N ALA A 90 -16.51 -25.18 18.05
CA ALA A 90 -17.54 -25.64 18.97
C ALA A 90 -18.18 -24.49 19.79
N GLY A 91 -17.77 -23.23 19.56
CA GLY A 91 -18.27 -22.05 20.28
C GLY A 91 -17.74 -21.91 21.70
N GLY A 92 -16.59 -22.50 22.00
CA GLY A 92 -15.96 -22.48 23.32
C GLY A 92 -15.13 -21.23 23.54
N GLU A 93 -15.50 -20.39 24.52
CA GLU A 93 -14.78 -19.16 24.85
C GLU A 93 -13.68 -19.40 25.90
N SER A 94 -12.53 -18.72 25.76
CA SER A 94 -11.44 -18.76 26.75
C SER A 94 -11.65 -17.72 27.85
N LEU A 95 -11.32 -18.07 29.10
CA LEU A 95 -11.31 -17.10 30.21
C LEU A 95 -10.36 -15.93 29.92
N THR A 96 -9.23 -16.19 29.28
CA THR A 96 -8.27 -15.15 28.93
C THR A 96 -8.87 -14.11 27.99
N VAL A 97 -9.63 -14.55 26.98
CA VAL A 97 -10.30 -13.68 26.00
C VAL A 97 -11.32 -12.79 26.71
N ARG A 98 -12.15 -13.36 27.60
CA ARG A 98 -13.13 -12.60 28.41
C ARG A 98 -12.48 -11.52 29.27
N VAL A 99 -11.38 -11.86 29.94
CA VAL A 99 -10.63 -10.93 30.80
C VAL A 99 -10.03 -9.79 29.97
N LEU A 100 -9.40 -10.10 28.84
CA LEU A 100 -8.85 -9.07 27.95
C LEU A 100 -9.93 -8.18 27.30
N ALA A 101 -11.04 -8.77 26.86
CA ALA A 101 -12.18 -8.00 26.36
C ALA A 101 -12.70 -7.02 27.43
N THR A 102 -12.73 -7.44 28.70
CA THR A 102 -13.10 -6.57 29.82
C THR A 102 -12.14 -5.39 29.97
N SER A 103 -10.82 -5.61 29.85
CA SER A 103 -9.83 -4.53 29.88
C SER A 103 -10.07 -3.52 28.75
N LEU A 104 -10.26 -3.97 27.51
CA LEU A 104 -10.53 -3.10 26.37
C LEU A 104 -11.81 -2.28 26.57
N ARG A 105 -12.85 -2.89 27.16
CA ARG A 105 -14.10 -2.19 27.51
C ARG A 105 -13.90 -1.09 28.54
N LEU A 106 -13.06 -1.33 29.55
CA LEU A 106 -12.68 -0.32 30.54
C LEU A 106 -11.94 0.85 29.90
N ARG A 107 -11.04 0.59 28.94
CA ARG A 107 -10.37 1.64 28.16
C ARG A 107 -11.34 2.44 27.30
N ILE A 108 -12.25 1.77 26.58
CA ILE A 108 -13.31 2.44 25.81
C ILE A 108 -14.16 3.34 26.72
N ALA A 109 -14.51 2.86 27.92
CA ALA A 109 -15.25 3.63 28.91
C ALA A 109 -14.42 4.83 29.43
N ALA A 110 -13.11 4.69 29.61
CA ALA A 110 -12.23 5.79 30.01
C ALA A 110 -12.18 6.88 28.93
N ALA A 111 -11.97 6.50 27.66
CA ALA A 111 -12.00 7.45 26.55
C ALA A 111 -13.35 8.14 26.39
N ALA A 112 -14.47 7.44 26.59
CA ALA A 112 -15.80 8.04 26.54
C ALA A 112 -16.04 9.09 27.66
N VAL A 113 -15.28 9.04 28.76
CA VAL A 113 -15.31 10.07 29.82
C VAL A 113 -14.46 11.28 29.44
N GLU A 114 -13.32 11.07 28.79
CA GLU A 114 -12.38 12.14 28.39
C GLU A 114 -12.81 12.86 27.11
N HIS A 115 -13.56 12.18 26.24
CA HIS A 115 -14.06 12.66 24.96
C HIS A 115 -15.59 12.68 24.94
N PRO A 116 -16.24 13.72 25.53
CA PRO A 116 -17.70 13.84 25.53
C PRO A 116 -18.32 13.82 24.13
N GLU A 117 -17.57 14.24 23.11
CA GLU A 117 -17.97 14.19 21.70
C GLU A 117 -18.30 12.77 21.21
N LEU A 118 -17.75 11.73 21.86
CA LEU A 118 -18.13 10.34 21.59
C LEU A 118 -19.58 10.02 22.02
N GLY A 119 -20.15 10.83 22.93
CA GLY A 119 -21.53 10.71 23.43
C GLY A 119 -22.56 11.56 22.69
N ASP A 120 -22.13 12.48 21.81
CA ASP A 120 -23.00 13.45 21.14
C ASP A 120 -23.76 12.87 19.94
N ASP A 121 -23.26 11.79 19.32
CA ASP A 121 -23.91 11.10 18.20
C ASP A 121 -24.59 9.79 18.69
N PRO A 122 -25.93 9.65 18.57
CA PRO A 122 -26.64 8.46 19.00
C PRO A 122 -26.14 7.14 18.39
N MET A 123 -25.59 7.18 17.18
CA MET A 123 -25.03 5.98 16.53
C MET A 123 -23.67 5.60 17.13
N LEU A 124 -22.83 6.58 17.50
CA LEU A 124 -21.59 6.34 18.23
C LEU A 124 -21.88 5.90 19.65
N THR A 125 -22.79 6.57 20.36
CA THR A 125 -23.20 6.17 21.71
C THR A 125 -23.68 4.73 21.73
N ARG A 126 -24.42 4.29 20.71
CA ARG A 126 -24.82 2.89 20.55
C ARG A 126 -23.64 1.96 20.30
N LEU A 127 -22.67 2.35 19.48
CA LEU A 127 -21.45 1.56 19.23
C LEU A 127 -20.59 1.43 20.49
N VAL A 128 -20.33 2.53 21.18
CA VAL A 128 -19.57 2.60 22.44
C VAL A 128 -20.27 1.79 23.53
N ALA A 129 -21.58 1.94 23.68
CA ALA A 129 -22.37 1.17 24.64
C ALA A 129 -22.38 -0.32 24.30
N ALA A 130 -22.56 -0.70 23.03
CA ALA A 130 -22.55 -2.10 22.62
C ALA A 130 -21.16 -2.74 22.79
N ALA A 131 -20.09 -1.99 22.47
CA ALA A 131 -18.72 -2.44 22.69
C ALA A 131 -18.45 -2.63 24.20
N ALA A 132 -18.93 -1.72 25.05
CA ALA A 132 -18.79 -1.79 26.50
C ALA A 132 -19.67 -2.85 27.18
N ALA A 133 -20.82 -3.22 26.60
CA ALA A 133 -21.85 -4.06 27.22
C ALA A 133 -21.88 -5.52 26.73
N ASP A 134 -20.81 -6.02 26.10
CA ASP A 134 -20.72 -7.43 25.64
C ASP A 134 -21.70 -7.81 24.51
N HIS A 135 -22.07 -6.85 23.66
CA HIS A 135 -23.02 -7.05 22.57
C HIS A 135 -22.34 -6.99 21.18
N ASP A 136 -21.49 -7.97 20.87
CA ASP A 136 -20.57 -7.89 19.71
C ASP A 136 -21.27 -7.77 18.36
N ILE A 137 -22.37 -8.52 18.17
CA ILE A 137 -23.18 -8.46 16.96
C ILE A 137 -23.79 -7.05 16.80
N GLU A 138 -24.19 -6.42 17.91
CA GLU A 138 -24.74 -5.06 17.88
C GLU A 138 -23.67 -4.02 17.64
N ALA A 139 -22.46 -4.20 18.20
CA ALA A 139 -21.31 -3.34 17.93
C ALA A 139 -20.89 -3.39 16.45
N VAL A 140 -20.80 -4.58 15.85
CA VAL A 140 -20.50 -4.73 14.41
C VAL A 140 -21.59 -4.12 13.54
N ARG A 141 -22.87 -4.32 13.89
CA ARG A 141 -23.99 -3.69 13.17
C ARG A 141 -23.95 -2.17 13.30
N ALA A 142 -23.66 -1.65 14.48
CA ALA A 142 -23.55 -0.21 14.73
C ALA A 142 -22.39 0.40 13.93
N LEU A 143 -21.20 -0.23 13.94
CA LEU A 143 -20.05 0.21 13.15
C LEU A 143 -20.34 0.20 11.64
N ARG A 144 -20.95 -0.87 11.12
CA ARG A 144 -21.37 -0.93 9.69
C ARG A 144 -22.39 0.14 9.34
N ALA A 145 -23.34 0.42 10.24
CA ALA A 145 -24.33 1.47 10.04
C ALA A 145 -23.65 2.85 10.01
N LEU A 146 -22.70 3.10 10.92
CA LEU A 146 -21.94 4.35 11.01
C LEU A 146 -21.13 4.60 9.73
N LEU A 147 -20.40 3.58 9.26
CA LEU A 147 -19.66 3.63 7.99
C LEU A 147 -20.56 3.90 6.78
N LYS A 148 -21.76 3.30 6.76
CA LYS A 148 -22.71 3.46 5.66
C LYS A 148 -23.36 4.85 5.63
N ASP A 149 -23.66 5.42 6.79
CA ASP A 149 -24.34 6.72 6.91
C ASP A 149 -23.38 7.90 6.79
N ARG A 150 -22.25 7.85 7.50
CA ARG A 150 -21.30 8.98 7.63
C ARG A 150 -20.14 8.91 6.65
N GLY A 151 -19.91 7.75 6.04
CA GLY A 151 -18.72 7.47 5.24
C GLY A 151 -17.50 7.15 6.08
N ALA A 152 -16.50 6.52 5.46
CA ALA A 152 -15.32 5.97 6.15
C ALA A 152 -14.50 7.06 6.87
N VAL A 153 -14.18 8.17 6.19
CA VAL A 153 -13.31 9.22 6.74
C VAL A 153 -13.89 9.81 8.02
N ARG A 154 -15.15 10.24 8.00
CA ARG A 154 -15.82 10.84 9.17
C ARG A 154 -15.97 9.83 10.32
N THR A 155 -16.26 8.57 10.00
CA THR A 155 -16.31 7.49 10.99
C THR A 155 -14.96 7.28 11.66
N LEU A 156 -13.86 7.26 10.89
CA LEU A 156 -12.51 7.09 11.42
C LEU A 156 -12.08 8.27 12.29
N SER A 157 -12.39 9.51 11.90
CA SER A 157 -12.08 10.69 12.73
C SER A 157 -12.78 10.64 14.09
N THR A 158 -14.06 10.25 14.13
CA THR A 158 -14.81 10.22 15.38
C THR A 158 -14.45 9.02 16.25
N LEU A 159 -13.98 7.91 15.67
CA LEU A 159 -13.55 6.73 16.42
C LEU A 159 -12.08 6.73 16.81
N ALA A 160 -11.28 7.69 16.33
CA ALA A 160 -9.83 7.72 16.54
C ALA A 160 -9.41 7.49 18.01
N PRO A 161 -10.03 8.13 19.03
CA PRO A 161 -9.64 7.91 20.43
C PRO A 161 -9.85 6.49 20.98
N ILE A 162 -10.67 5.67 20.31
CA ILE A 162 -10.98 4.29 20.71
C ILE A 162 -10.71 3.28 19.58
N PHE A 163 -10.02 3.72 18.52
CA PHE A 163 -9.91 2.95 17.29
C PHE A 163 -9.15 1.64 17.51
N GLY A 164 -8.03 1.72 18.24
CA GLY A 164 -7.22 0.56 18.60
C GLY A 164 -8.01 -0.45 19.44
N GLU A 165 -8.72 0.02 20.46
CA GLU A 165 -9.52 -0.85 21.34
C GLU A 165 -10.67 -1.53 20.59
N VAL A 166 -11.38 -0.82 19.72
CA VAL A 166 -12.48 -1.38 18.93
C VAL A 166 -11.97 -2.44 17.95
N LEU A 167 -10.81 -2.23 17.34
CA LEU A 167 -10.18 -3.22 16.46
C LEU A 167 -9.72 -4.46 17.24
N ALA A 168 -9.06 -4.27 18.38
CA ALA A 168 -8.61 -5.37 19.22
C ALA A 168 -9.78 -6.17 19.81
N LEU A 169 -10.85 -5.49 20.24
CA LEU A 169 -12.05 -6.14 20.75
C LEU A 169 -12.73 -6.97 19.66
N ARG A 170 -12.83 -6.43 18.43
CA ARG A 170 -13.36 -7.17 17.30
C ARG A 170 -12.52 -8.40 16.98
N ALA A 171 -11.20 -8.27 16.96
CA ALA A 171 -10.30 -9.37 16.60
C ALA A 171 -10.23 -10.44 17.70
N LEU A 172 -10.37 -10.09 18.99
CA LEU A 172 -10.47 -11.07 20.07
C LEU A 172 -11.77 -11.89 20.03
N LEU A 173 -12.85 -11.32 19.48
CA LEU A 173 -14.21 -11.88 19.56
C LEU A 173 -14.72 -12.44 18.22
N ASP A 174 -14.04 -12.19 17.10
CA ASP A 174 -14.44 -12.71 15.78
C ASP A 174 -13.98 -14.14 15.50
N GLU A 175 -13.40 -14.82 16.51
CA GLU A 175 -13.01 -16.23 16.50
C GLU A 175 -12.07 -16.59 15.32
N ASN A 176 -11.34 -15.60 14.81
CA ASN A 176 -10.50 -15.75 13.63
C ASN A 176 -9.04 -16.04 14.03
N PRO A 177 -8.54 -17.28 13.87
CA PRO A 177 -7.20 -17.64 14.33
C PRO A 177 -6.06 -16.90 13.61
N PHE A 178 -6.34 -16.11 12.59
CA PHE A 178 -5.36 -15.35 11.82
C PHE A 178 -5.10 -13.93 12.37
N ASN A 179 -5.94 -13.38 13.27
CA ASN A 179 -5.76 -12.07 13.89
C ASN A 179 -5.71 -12.10 15.43
N ASP A 180 -5.98 -13.25 16.08
CA ASP A 180 -5.93 -13.44 17.55
C ASP A 180 -4.60 -12.97 18.18
N GLU A 181 -3.46 -13.26 17.53
CA GLU A 181 -2.14 -12.85 18.03
C GLU A 181 -1.97 -11.32 17.99
N ALA A 182 -2.45 -10.66 16.93
CA ALA A 182 -2.41 -9.20 16.83
C ALA A 182 -3.30 -8.55 17.90
N ALA A 183 -4.50 -9.11 18.12
CA ALA A 183 -5.43 -8.63 19.13
C ALA A 183 -4.87 -8.80 20.56
N TRP A 184 -4.22 -9.94 20.82
CA TRP A 184 -3.49 -10.20 22.06
C TRP A 184 -2.40 -9.16 22.32
N LEU A 185 -1.58 -8.86 21.30
CA LEU A 185 -0.47 -7.92 21.41
C LEU A 185 -0.96 -6.49 21.68
N ILE A 186 -2.04 -6.06 21.02
CA ILE A 186 -2.69 -4.77 21.28
C ILE A 186 -3.28 -4.70 22.69
N ALA A 187 -4.05 -5.71 23.09
CA ALA A 187 -4.72 -5.74 24.39
C ALA A 187 -3.71 -5.76 25.55
N THR A 188 -2.59 -6.46 25.38
CA THR A 188 -1.57 -6.62 26.42
C THR A 188 -0.43 -5.60 26.37
N GLY A 189 -0.31 -4.81 25.29
CA GLY A 189 0.81 -3.88 25.11
C GLY A 189 2.17 -4.59 24.96
N ARG A 190 2.18 -5.89 24.66
CA ARG A 190 3.42 -6.72 24.61
C ARG A 190 4.10 -6.76 23.24
N GLY A 191 3.55 -6.08 22.23
CA GLY A 191 4.19 -5.95 20.92
C GLY A 191 3.26 -5.37 19.86
N PHE A 192 3.79 -5.21 18.65
CA PHE A 192 3.07 -4.66 17.50
C PHE A 192 2.11 -5.69 16.89
N ALA A 193 1.00 -5.25 16.31
CA ALA A 193 0.03 -6.12 15.64
C ALA A 193 0.73 -7.00 14.59
N SER A 194 0.73 -8.34 14.73
CA SER A 194 1.42 -9.29 13.81
C SER A 194 0.74 -9.46 12.44
N ALA A 195 -0.46 -8.89 12.29
CA ALA A 195 -1.26 -8.87 11.08
C ALA A 195 -2.09 -7.57 11.03
N ASP A 196 -2.43 -7.11 9.81
CA ASP A 196 -3.33 -5.98 9.62
C ASP A 196 -4.72 -6.28 10.22
N PRO A 197 -5.23 -5.47 11.17
CA PRO A 197 -6.50 -5.74 11.86
C PRO A 197 -7.74 -5.71 10.94
N ILE A 198 -7.63 -5.08 9.77
CA ILE A 198 -8.75 -4.90 8.83
C ILE A 198 -8.85 -6.06 7.84
N THR A 199 -7.72 -6.56 7.34
CA THR A 199 -7.62 -7.59 6.29
C THR A 199 -7.15 -8.95 6.80
N GLY A 200 -6.59 -9.02 8.02
CA GLY A 200 -6.02 -10.24 8.60
C GLY A 200 -4.72 -10.71 7.91
N MET A 201 -4.13 -9.89 7.05
CA MET A 201 -2.88 -10.24 6.37
C MET A 201 -1.69 -10.07 7.31
N SER A 202 -0.92 -11.15 7.51
CA SER A 202 0.27 -11.13 8.37
C SER A 202 1.33 -10.13 7.88
N ASN A 203 2.06 -9.52 8.80
CA ASN A 203 3.17 -8.60 8.50
C ASN A 203 4.27 -9.28 7.68
N ARG A 204 4.45 -10.60 7.84
CA ARG A 204 5.36 -11.40 7.03
C ARG A 204 4.96 -11.43 5.55
N ALA A 205 3.66 -11.51 5.26
CA ALA A 205 3.17 -11.44 3.89
C ALA A 205 3.38 -10.03 3.29
N PHE A 206 3.21 -8.97 4.08
CA PHE A 206 3.53 -7.60 3.68
C PHE A 206 5.04 -7.38 3.45
N ALA A 207 5.90 -7.92 4.32
CA ALA A 207 7.36 -7.81 4.19
C ALA A 207 7.90 -8.45 2.90
N VAL A 208 7.25 -9.52 2.40
CA VAL A 208 7.61 -10.14 1.10
C VAL A 208 7.25 -9.25 -0.08
N LEU A 209 6.23 -8.38 0.06
CA LEU A 209 5.87 -7.42 -0.98
C LEU A 209 6.81 -6.20 -0.99
N ASP A 210 7.44 -5.88 0.15
CA ASP A 210 8.24 -4.67 0.37
C ASP A 210 9.78 -4.88 0.34
N THR A 211 10.28 -5.43 -0.78
CA THR A 211 11.67 -5.93 -0.93
C THR A 211 12.69 -4.88 -1.42
N GLY A 212 12.49 -3.62 -1.10
CA GLY A 212 13.14 -2.50 -1.79
C GLY A 212 14.67 -2.45 -1.92
N GLU A 213 15.58 -2.86 -1.03
CA GLU A 213 17.00 -2.36 -0.99
C GLU A 213 17.13 -0.87 -0.60
N GLY A 214 16.31 0.05 -1.13
CA GLY A 214 16.33 1.48 -0.83
C GLY A 214 17.45 2.23 -1.56
N ALA A 215 17.13 3.38 -2.16
CA ALA A 215 18.12 4.24 -2.80
C ALA A 215 17.79 5.72 -2.63
N ALA A 216 18.83 6.56 -2.66
CA ALA A 216 18.72 8.01 -2.60
C ALA A 216 19.51 8.68 -3.72
N ARG A 217 19.01 9.80 -4.22
CA ARG A 217 19.70 10.64 -5.21
C ARG A 217 19.59 12.10 -4.80
N ARG A 218 20.71 12.84 -4.84
CA ARG A 218 20.71 14.29 -4.64
C ARG A 218 19.76 14.98 -5.61
N VAL A 219 19.01 15.94 -5.11
CA VAL A 219 18.16 16.81 -5.91
C VAL A 219 18.42 18.25 -5.48
N ASP A 220 18.56 19.13 -6.46
CA ASP A 220 18.66 20.56 -6.20
C ASP A 220 17.29 21.09 -5.77
N LEU A 221 17.28 21.85 -4.69
CA LEU A 221 16.08 22.55 -4.24
C LEU A 221 15.73 23.62 -5.28
N ALA A 222 14.45 23.75 -5.63
CA ALA A 222 14.02 24.86 -6.47
C ALA A 222 14.32 26.19 -5.75
N THR A 223 14.60 27.27 -6.50
CA THR A 223 14.96 28.57 -5.91
C THR A 223 13.96 29.04 -4.86
N VAL A 224 12.66 28.81 -5.10
CA VAL A 224 11.59 29.16 -4.15
C VAL A 224 11.63 28.30 -2.88
N GLU A 225 11.95 27.01 -3.01
CA GLU A 225 12.10 26.12 -1.85
C GLU A 225 13.31 26.53 -1.01
N ALA A 226 14.47 26.77 -1.65
CA ALA A 226 15.71 27.15 -0.97
C ALA A 226 15.56 28.44 -0.14
N VAL A 227 14.82 29.44 -0.64
CA VAL A 227 14.57 30.70 0.07
C VAL A 227 13.62 30.51 1.27
N ARG A 228 12.70 29.54 1.20
CA ARG A 228 11.71 29.26 2.26
C ARG A 228 12.25 28.35 3.36
N LEU A 229 13.37 27.67 3.14
CA LEU A 229 13.98 26.86 4.18
C LEU A 229 14.42 27.71 5.37
N SER A 230 14.19 27.14 6.56
CA SER A 230 14.63 27.74 7.81
C SER A 230 16.15 27.94 7.82
N GLN A 231 16.60 29.16 8.12
CA GLN A 231 18.01 29.54 8.16
C GLN A 231 18.68 29.28 9.52
N ARG A 232 17.86 29.01 10.55
CA ARG A 232 18.28 28.58 11.89
C ARG A 232 17.45 27.37 12.31
N GLY A 233 18.04 26.51 13.13
CA GLY A 233 17.32 25.35 13.66
C GLY A 233 16.27 25.72 14.72
N SER A 234 15.15 25.00 14.68
CA SER A 234 14.08 24.98 15.69
C SER A 234 13.11 23.86 15.33
N LEU A 235 12.34 23.35 16.29
CA LEU A 235 11.34 22.32 16.04
C LEU A 235 10.37 22.74 14.92
N LEU A 236 9.75 23.92 15.06
CA LEU A 236 8.83 24.44 14.04
C LEU A 236 9.53 24.69 12.71
N GLY A 237 10.80 25.11 12.70
CA GLY A 237 11.58 25.29 11.48
C GLY A 237 11.79 23.98 10.73
N PHE A 238 12.14 22.91 11.45
CA PHE A 238 12.32 21.57 10.88
C PHE A 238 11.00 20.99 10.36
N LEU A 239 9.89 21.15 11.11
CA LEU A 239 8.57 20.72 10.67
C LEU A 239 8.08 21.51 9.44
N ARG A 240 8.32 22.82 9.36
CA ARG A 240 8.00 23.64 8.19
C ARG A 240 8.77 23.20 6.94
N ASN A 241 10.05 22.86 7.10
CA ASN A 241 10.85 22.29 6.02
C ASN A 241 10.28 20.93 5.55
N ILE A 242 9.82 20.09 6.49
CA ILE A 242 9.12 18.83 6.17
C ILE A 242 7.85 19.12 5.36
N GLY A 243 7.02 20.08 5.77
CA GLY A 243 5.83 20.49 5.02
C GLY A 243 6.16 21.05 3.64
N LEU A 244 7.25 21.82 3.52
CA LEU A 244 7.73 22.37 2.24
C LEU A 244 8.14 21.27 1.24
N LEU A 245 8.83 20.23 1.71
CA LEU A 245 9.18 19.08 0.86
C LEU A 245 7.94 18.31 0.40
N GLY A 246 6.93 18.24 1.29
CA GLY A 246 5.73 17.43 1.11
C GLY A 246 6.04 15.94 1.02
N THR A 247 5.03 15.16 0.64
CA THR A 247 5.08 13.70 0.67
C THR A 247 5.49 13.08 -0.67
N THR A 248 6.48 13.69 -1.30
CA THR A 248 6.90 13.42 -2.70
C THR A 248 8.04 12.41 -2.82
N GLY A 249 8.34 11.65 -1.77
CA GLY A 249 9.51 10.78 -1.71
C GLY A 249 10.80 11.54 -1.42
N ARG A 250 10.74 12.74 -0.85
CA ARG A 250 11.92 13.60 -0.59
C ARG A 250 12.27 13.65 0.89
N VAL A 251 13.55 13.86 1.19
CA VAL A 251 14.07 14.16 2.53
C VAL A 251 15.08 15.29 2.48
N LEU A 252 15.28 15.98 3.60
CA LEU A 252 16.25 17.07 3.72
C LEU A 252 17.27 16.73 4.82
N ILE A 253 18.54 16.97 4.51
CA ILE A 253 19.63 16.90 5.50
C ILE A 253 20.29 18.28 5.55
N GLN A 254 20.35 18.86 6.75
CA GLN A 254 20.99 20.16 6.99
C GLN A 254 22.13 20.02 7.99
N SER A 255 23.19 20.81 7.78
CA SER A 255 24.23 21.05 8.78
C SER A 255 23.98 22.39 9.42
N VAL A 256 23.99 22.42 10.75
CA VAL A 256 23.84 23.60 11.59
C VAL A 256 25.15 23.84 12.34
N GLU A 257 25.59 25.09 12.38
CA GLU A 257 26.78 25.54 13.10
C GLU A 257 26.33 26.36 14.31
N ASP A 258 26.71 25.95 15.50
CA ASP A 258 26.47 26.72 16.73
C ASP A 258 27.37 27.96 16.81
N ASP A 259 27.19 28.76 17.86
CA ASP A 259 27.93 30.02 18.02
C ASP A 259 29.42 29.76 18.35
N GLU A 260 29.75 28.54 18.79
CA GLU A 260 31.11 28.03 19.02
C GLU A 260 31.78 27.45 17.75
N GLY A 261 31.06 27.37 16.62
CA GLY A 261 31.56 26.85 15.35
C GLY A 261 31.50 25.33 15.21
N VAL A 262 30.84 24.62 16.14
CA VAL A 262 30.64 23.17 16.06
C VAL A 262 29.51 22.87 15.09
N VAL A 263 29.80 22.00 14.12
CA VAL A 263 28.84 21.54 13.12
C VAL A 263 28.10 20.30 13.61
N ARG A 264 26.78 20.33 13.52
CA ARG A 264 25.88 19.20 13.78
C ARG A 264 24.91 19.01 12.64
N HIS A 265 24.28 17.85 12.55
CA HIS A 265 23.42 17.50 11.41
C HIS A 265 22.00 17.22 11.85
N VAL A 266 21.04 17.61 11.01
CA VAL A 266 19.61 17.38 11.23
C VAL A 266 19.02 16.73 9.98
N VAL A 267 18.46 15.53 10.16
CA VAL A 267 17.70 14.82 9.13
C VAL A 267 16.22 15.11 9.34
N GLN A 268 15.54 15.47 8.26
CA GLN A 268 14.14 15.88 8.25
C GLN A 268 13.38 14.97 7.29
N ALA A 269 12.53 14.11 7.84
CA ALA A 269 11.85 13.03 7.15
C ALA A 269 10.32 13.28 7.07
N PRO A 270 9.79 13.63 5.88
CA PRO A 270 8.35 13.78 5.68
C PRO A 270 7.56 12.48 5.75
N GLY A 271 6.24 12.64 5.92
CA GLY A 271 5.26 11.57 5.79
C GLY A 271 5.06 11.08 4.36
N MET A 272 4.01 10.29 4.17
CA MET A 272 3.67 9.63 2.91
C MET A 272 2.51 10.29 2.15
N ARG A 273 2.38 10.01 0.85
CA ARG A 273 1.24 10.48 0.05
C ARG A 273 0.06 9.54 0.23
N LEU A 274 -1.07 10.04 0.79
CA LEU A 274 -2.33 9.27 0.77
C LEU A 274 -2.75 9.01 -0.68
N GLY A 275 -2.68 7.76 -1.12
CA GLY A 275 -2.96 7.36 -2.50
C GLY A 275 -2.70 5.88 -2.76
N LEU A 276 -2.95 5.43 -3.99
CA LEU A 276 -2.62 4.07 -4.42
C LEU A 276 -1.11 3.84 -4.38
N PRO A 277 -0.63 2.65 -3.97
CA PRO A 277 0.78 2.31 -3.95
C PRO A 277 1.43 2.55 -5.32
N ASP A 278 2.61 3.17 -5.31
CA ASP A 278 3.48 3.27 -6.49
C ASP A 278 4.84 2.70 -6.13
N ASP A 279 5.37 1.82 -6.99
CA ASP A 279 6.64 1.09 -6.80
C ASP A 279 7.88 2.00 -6.98
N LYS A 280 7.67 3.31 -6.97
CA LYS A 280 8.67 4.32 -7.34
C LYS A 280 9.12 5.12 -6.13
N SER A 281 8.28 5.25 -5.11
CA SER A 281 8.56 6.01 -3.91
C SER A 281 8.34 5.16 -2.65
N PRO A 282 9.30 5.13 -1.72
CA PRO A 282 9.13 4.45 -0.44
C PRO A 282 8.16 5.17 0.51
N GLN A 283 7.68 6.36 0.12
CA GLN A 283 6.67 7.16 0.81
C GLN A 283 5.24 6.89 0.29
N ASP A 284 4.91 5.63 0.04
CA ASP A 284 3.55 5.19 -0.33
C ASP A 284 2.84 4.48 0.85
N LEU A 285 1.56 4.10 0.66
CA LEU A 285 0.74 3.50 1.73
C LEU A 285 1.29 2.16 2.22
N LEU A 286 1.91 1.38 1.33
CA LEU A 286 2.55 0.11 1.69
C LEU A 286 3.81 0.37 2.51
N GLY A 287 4.66 1.32 2.07
CA GLY A 287 5.89 1.72 2.75
C GLY A 287 5.66 2.35 4.13
N ALA A 288 4.54 3.05 4.33
CA ALA A 288 4.18 3.60 5.64
C ALA A 288 3.70 2.53 6.62
N PHE A 289 2.85 1.61 6.17
CA PHE A 289 2.44 0.47 6.99
C PHE A 289 3.66 -0.39 7.34
N SER A 290 4.54 -0.66 6.36
CA SER A 290 5.76 -1.41 6.61
C SER A 290 6.71 -0.68 7.56
N SER A 291 6.82 0.64 7.49
CA SER A 291 7.69 1.41 8.40
C SER A 291 7.16 1.45 9.84
N ALA A 292 5.84 1.54 10.01
CA ALA A 292 5.20 1.46 11.32
C ALA A 292 5.46 0.08 11.97
N VAL A 293 5.30 -0.98 11.18
CA VAL A 293 5.20 -2.36 11.67
C VAL A 293 6.51 -3.14 11.64
N LEU A 294 7.43 -2.83 10.72
CA LEU A 294 8.72 -3.50 10.57
C LEU A 294 9.87 -2.65 11.11
N ASP A 295 10.91 -3.31 11.60
CA ASP A 295 12.17 -2.69 12.03
C ASP A 295 13.00 -2.14 10.86
N SER A 296 12.67 -2.51 9.61
CA SER A 296 13.30 -1.97 8.40
C SER A 296 12.34 -1.96 7.21
N SER A 297 12.29 -0.83 6.51
CA SER A 297 11.55 -0.58 5.26
C SER A 297 12.46 -0.03 4.15
N PRO A 298 12.07 -0.02 2.87
CA PRO A 298 12.84 0.67 1.82
C PRO A 298 13.07 2.14 2.14
N TYR A 299 12.13 2.80 2.82
CA TYR A 299 12.33 4.17 3.27
C TYR A 299 13.52 4.25 4.24
N SER A 300 13.55 3.43 5.30
CA SER A 300 14.69 3.42 6.23
C SER A 300 16.03 3.18 5.54
N ARG A 301 16.09 2.23 4.60
CA ARG A 301 17.32 1.94 3.85
C ARG A 301 17.70 3.08 2.90
N ALA A 302 16.73 3.69 2.22
CA ALA A 302 16.96 4.85 1.37
C ALA A 302 17.44 6.06 2.17
N LEU A 303 16.92 6.26 3.39
CA LEU A 303 17.37 7.33 4.29
C LEU A 303 18.82 7.12 4.75
N VAL A 304 19.21 5.88 5.08
CA VAL A 304 20.61 5.53 5.34
C VAL A 304 21.49 5.91 4.14
N ARG A 305 21.08 5.60 2.91
CA ARG A 305 21.82 6.01 1.70
C ARG A 305 21.95 7.53 1.55
N ALA A 306 20.92 8.28 1.90
CA ALA A 306 20.96 9.74 1.86
C ALA A 306 21.96 10.32 2.88
N ILE A 307 22.00 9.76 4.10
CA ILE A 307 22.93 10.15 5.18
C ILE A 307 24.37 9.79 4.80
N GLU A 308 24.59 8.58 4.28
CA GLU A 308 25.89 8.13 3.77
C GLU A 308 26.40 9.05 2.65
N ASP A 309 25.55 9.34 1.65
CA ASP A 309 25.93 10.23 0.54
C ASP A 309 26.17 11.66 1.03
N TYR A 310 25.37 12.17 1.99
CA TYR A 310 25.59 13.49 2.58
C TYR A 310 26.97 13.62 3.21
N GLY A 311 27.50 12.51 3.73
CA GLY A 311 28.83 12.41 4.28
C GLY A 311 28.93 12.94 5.71
N VAL A 312 27.96 12.58 6.58
CA VAL A 312 28.01 12.92 8.01
C VAL A 312 29.28 12.28 8.63
N PRO A 313 30.25 13.07 9.12
CA PRO A 313 31.49 12.55 9.68
C PRO A 313 31.25 11.71 10.94
N ARG A 314 32.12 10.71 11.15
CA ARG A 314 32.05 9.86 12.35
C ARG A 314 32.30 10.70 13.60
N GLY A 315 31.41 10.60 14.58
CA GLY A 315 31.50 11.34 15.84
C GLY A 315 30.69 12.65 15.86
N GLU A 316 30.31 13.21 14.71
CA GLU A 316 29.45 14.39 14.66
C GLU A 316 28.01 14.03 15.04
N GLU A 317 27.39 14.91 15.83
CA GLU A 317 26.07 14.66 16.40
C GLU A 317 24.96 14.81 15.35
N LEU A 318 24.00 13.89 15.40
CA LEU A 318 22.89 13.78 14.47
C LEU A 318 21.55 13.82 15.21
N ALA A 319 20.66 14.72 14.79
CA ALA A 319 19.25 14.73 15.20
C ALA A 319 18.36 14.24 14.06
N LEU A 320 17.36 13.44 14.38
CA LEU A 320 16.40 12.90 13.42
C LEU A 320 14.99 13.41 13.73
N ILE A 321 14.39 14.16 12.80
CA ILE A 321 13.06 14.74 12.95
C ILE A 321 12.15 14.15 11.88
N GLY A 322 11.03 13.56 12.28
CA GLY A 322 10.11 12.89 11.37
C GLY A 322 8.64 13.21 11.64
N HIS A 323 7.84 13.25 10.57
CA HIS A 323 6.38 13.35 10.66
C HIS A 323 5.73 12.12 10.01
N SER A 324 4.65 11.59 10.60
CA SER A 324 3.89 10.46 10.06
C SER A 324 4.80 9.24 9.81
N ALA A 325 4.77 8.66 8.61
CA ALA A 325 5.67 7.57 8.22
C ALA A 325 7.17 7.92 8.41
N GLY A 326 7.55 9.18 8.26
CA GLY A 326 8.92 9.65 8.47
C GLY A 326 9.39 9.50 9.92
N GLY A 327 8.50 9.68 10.90
CA GLY A 327 8.81 9.45 12.33
C GLY A 327 9.05 7.99 12.65
N ALA A 328 8.21 7.09 12.11
CA ALA A 328 8.44 5.64 12.23
C ALA A 328 9.78 5.21 11.61
N VAL A 329 10.16 5.83 10.49
CA VAL A 329 11.42 5.55 9.79
C VAL A 329 12.64 6.01 10.58
N VAL A 330 12.63 7.22 11.17
CA VAL A 330 13.77 7.66 11.99
C VAL A 330 13.92 6.82 13.25
N MET A 331 12.81 6.33 13.82
CA MET A 331 12.84 5.37 14.91
C MET A 331 13.42 4.01 14.51
N ASN A 332 13.12 3.52 13.31
CA ASN A 332 13.75 2.31 12.76
C ASN A 332 15.28 2.46 12.63
N LEU A 333 15.76 3.65 12.26
CA LEU A 333 17.20 3.92 12.16
C LEU A 333 17.88 3.83 13.53
N VAL A 334 17.32 4.43 14.58
CA VAL A 334 17.93 4.39 15.91
C VAL A 334 17.77 3.06 16.62
N GLN A 335 16.81 2.23 16.19
CA GLN A 335 16.67 0.85 16.67
C GLN A 335 17.74 -0.09 16.09
N ASP A 336 18.37 0.27 14.96
CA ASP A 336 19.50 -0.47 14.39
C ASP A 336 20.81 -0.10 15.11
N ALA A 337 21.28 -1.02 15.98
CA ALA A 337 22.58 -0.89 16.65
C ALA A 337 23.75 -0.68 15.67
N GLY A 338 23.65 -1.23 14.45
CA GLY A 338 24.63 -1.00 13.39
C GLY A 338 24.67 0.46 12.96
N PHE A 339 23.51 1.11 12.79
CA PHE A 339 23.41 2.52 12.47
C PHE A 339 23.96 3.40 13.60
N CYS A 340 23.56 3.16 14.85
CA CYS A 340 24.06 3.90 16.02
C CYS A 340 25.57 3.72 16.25
N SER A 341 26.16 2.58 15.85
CA SER A 341 27.62 2.40 15.92
C SER A 341 28.40 3.21 14.88
N ARG A 342 27.71 3.68 13.81
CA ARG A 342 28.29 4.47 12.71
C ARG A 342 28.05 5.97 12.89
N HIS A 343 26.92 6.35 13.47
CA HIS A 343 26.50 7.75 13.65
C HIS A 343 26.18 8.04 15.11
N THR A 344 26.63 9.20 15.61
CA THR A 344 26.30 9.68 16.95
C THR A 344 24.92 10.32 16.93
N VAL A 345 23.86 9.51 17.02
CA VAL A 345 22.50 10.04 17.15
C VAL A 345 22.29 10.47 18.59
N THR A 346 21.78 11.68 18.80
CA THR A 346 21.52 12.18 20.16
C THR A 346 20.05 12.51 20.39
N HIS A 347 19.31 12.89 19.35
CA HIS A 347 17.89 13.29 19.46
C HIS A 347 17.04 12.67 18.35
N VAL A 348 15.83 12.23 18.72
CA VAL A 348 14.77 11.88 17.78
C VAL A 348 13.48 12.61 18.17
N VAL A 349 12.83 13.24 17.20
CA VAL A 349 11.49 13.81 17.39
C VAL A 349 10.55 13.22 16.34
N ALA A 350 9.55 12.49 16.81
CA ALA A 350 8.53 11.86 15.98
C ALA A 350 7.18 12.57 16.21
N VAL A 351 6.61 13.14 15.15
CA VAL A 351 5.35 13.89 15.21
C VAL A 351 4.26 13.15 14.42
N GLY A 352 3.12 12.88 15.05
CA GLY A 352 2.00 12.14 14.44
C GLY A 352 2.40 10.78 13.88
N SER A 353 3.26 10.05 14.56
CA SER A 353 3.93 8.85 14.04
C SER A 353 3.65 7.61 14.89
N PRO A 354 3.43 6.41 14.30
CA PRO A 354 3.27 5.17 15.04
C PRO A 354 4.64 4.62 15.48
N VAL A 355 5.02 4.90 16.73
CA VAL A 355 6.36 4.60 17.28
C VAL A 355 6.31 3.88 18.63
N ASP A 356 5.13 3.49 19.11
CA ASP A 356 4.90 3.01 20.48
C ASP A 356 5.59 1.68 20.77
N PHE A 357 5.92 0.89 19.76
CA PHE A 357 6.69 -0.36 19.92
C PHE A 357 8.16 -0.26 19.51
N LYS A 358 8.63 0.93 19.14
CA LYS A 358 10.02 1.16 18.72
C LYS A 358 10.85 1.60 19.91
N ARG A 359 12.14 1.24 19.93
CA ARG A 359 13.07 1.65 20.99
C ARG A 359 14.44 1.93 20.39
N PRO A 360 15.14 3.00 20.80
CA PRO A 360 16.51 3.23 20.36
C PRO A 360 17.42 2.13 20.92
N ALA A 361 18.39 1.68 20.12
CA ALA A 361 19.42 0.73 20.54
C ALA A 361 20.41 1.38 21.53
N ASP A 362 20.59 2.69 21.43
CA ASP A 362 21.37 3.49 22.35
C ASP A 362 20.42 4.19 23.36
N PRO A 363 20.49 3.86 24.67
CA PRO A 363 19.61 4.43 25.67
C PRO A 363 19.87 5.92 25.95
N ASP A 364 21.00 6.48 25.51
CA ASP A 364 21.33 7.90 25.69
C ASP A 364 20.67 8.80 24.63
N VAL A 365 20.00 8.21 23.63
CA VAL A 365 19.22 8.95 22.63
C VAL A 365 17.98 9.54 23.30
N TRP A 366 17.86 10.86 23.28
CA TRP A 366 16.66 11.54 23.73
C TRP A 366 15.55 11.43 22.67
N VAL A 367 14.35 11.00 23.09
CA VAL A 367 13.22 10.79 22.18
C VAL A 367 12.02 11.61 22.63
N ALA A 368 11.44 12.36 21.69
CA ALA A 368 10.14 13.01 21.85
C ALA A 368 9.11 12.45 20.86
N SER A 369 7.92 12.13 21.37
CA SER A 369 6.76 11.73 20.58
C SER A 369 5.63 12.72 20.78
N VAL A 370 5.11 13.31 19.69
CA VAL A 370 4.00 14.27 19.73
C VAL A 370 2.85 13.72 18.92
N THR A 371 1.73 13.38 19.56
CA THR A 371 0.56 12.74 18.95
C THR A 371 -0.72 13.50 19.25
N ASN A 372 -1.66 13.43 18.32
CA ASN A 372 -3.01 13.95 18.48
C ASN A 372 -3.98 12.78 18.67
N GLN A 373 -4.81 12.83 19.71
CA GLN A 373 -5.76 11.76 20.07
C GLN A 373 -6.82 11.49 19.00
N HIS A 374 -7.06 12.45 18.11
CA HIS A 374 -7.98 12.32 16.98
C HIS A 374 -7.27 11.98 15.66
N ASP A 375 -5.96 11.79 15.70
CA ASP A 375 -5.16 11.28 14.60
C ASP A 375 -5.03 9.75 14.71
N ILE A 376 -5.62 9.05 13.75
CA ILE A 376 -5.60 7.59 13.67
C ILE A 376 -4.22 7.01 13.33
N ILE A 377 -3.34 7.79 12.69
CA ILE A 377 -2.08 7.26 12.15
C ILE A 377 -1.10 6.81 13.24
N PRO A 378 -0.88 7.59 14.33
CA PRO A 378 -0.17 7.09 15.50
C PRO A 378 -0.70 5.75 16.01
N SER A 379 -2.02 5.52 15.90
CA SER A 379 -2.68 4.34 16.44
C SER A 379 -2.46 3.04 15.66
N LEU A 380 -1.79 3.11 14.49
CA LEU A 380 -1.73 2.00 13.55
C LEU A 380 -0.74 0.89 13.94
N ASP A 381 0.23 1.15 14.81
CA ASP A 381 1.10 0.10 15.35
C ASP A 381 0.41 -0.75 16.44
N GLY A 382 -0.81 -0.34 16.83
CA GLY A 382 -1.67 -1.07 17.76
C GLY A 382 -1.79 -0.40 19.14
N GLN A 383 -1.16 0.74 19.37
CA GLN A 383 -1.34 1.53 20.59
C GLN A 383 -1.70 2.96 20.21
N GLY A 384 -2.57 3.61 20.98
CA GLY A 384 -2.96 4.99 20.75
C GLY A 384 -3.06 5.76 22.07
N GLY A 385 -3.55 7.00 22.03
CA GLY A 385 -3.63 7.88 23.21
C GLY A 385 -4.43 7.35 24.41
N ASN A 386 -5.20 6.27 24.20
CA ASN A 386 -5.97 5.59 25.24
C ASN A 386 -5.30 4.33 25.83
N THR A 387 -4.03 4.08 25.48
CA THR A 387 -3.26 2.99 26.09
C THR A 387 -3.18 3.15 27.61
N CYS A 388 -3.24 2.03 28.33
CA CYS A 388 -3.08 2.00 29.79
C CYS A 388 -1.66 1.62 30.22
N PHE A 389 -0.73 1.51 29.27
CA PHE A 389 0.67 1.16 29.50
C PHE A 389 1.57 2.36 29.31
N ASP A 390 2.54 2.54 30.20
CA ASP A 390 3.69 3.41 29.94
C ASP A 390 4.77 2.58 29.23
N LEU A 391 4.72 2.59 27.89
CA LEU A 391 5.65 1.80 27.07
C LEU A 391 7.07 2.37 27.12
N HIS A 392 7.23 3.68 27.33
CA HIS A 392 8.49 4.39 27.24
C HIS A 392 8.66 5.44 28.35
N PRO A 393 8.92 5.01 29.60
CA PRO A 393 9.02 5.91 30.75
C PRO A 393 10.17 6.94 30.67
N GLY A 394 11.11 6.78 29.73
CA GLY A 394 12.24 7.70 29.49
C GLY A 394 12.01 8.69 28.35
N TRP A 395 10.88 8.61 27.64
CA TRP A 395 10.60 9.50 26.50
C TRP A 395 9.84 10.75 26.94
N TYR A 396 9.98 11.82 26.17
CA TYR A 396 9.12 12.97 26.28
C TYR A 396 7.88 12.78 25.39
N VAL A 397 6.77 12.33 25.98
CA VAL A 397 5.52 12.05 25.26
C VAL A 397 4.53 13.19 25.45
N VAL A 398 4.06 13.75 24.35
CA VAL A 398 2.99 14.75 24.28
C VAL A 398 1.82 14.14 23.52
N ASP A 399 0.76 13.77 24.23
CA ASP A 399 -0.49 13.32 23.62
C ASP A 399 -1.60 14.33 23.95
N TYR A 400 -2.15 14.96 22.91
CA TYR A 400 -3.05 16.10 23.06
C TYR A 400 -4.33 15.94 22.23
N SER A 401 -5.32 16.77 22.52
CA SER A 401 -6.56 16.87 21.75
C SER A 401 -6.80 18.32 21.30
N ASP A 402 -7.40 18.49 20.12
CA ASP A 402 -7.76 19.81 19.56
C ASP A 402 -9.23 19.85 19.09
N PRO A 403 -9.87 21.03 19.06
CA PRO A 403 -11.29 21.16 18.69
C PRO A 403 -11.59 20.99 17.19
N THR A 404 -10.59 21.02 16.32
CA THR A 404 -10.76 20.88 14.86
C THR A 404 -10.70 19.44 14.33
N HIS A 405 -10.12 18.49 15.09
CA HIS A 405 -10.12 17.00 15.10
C HIS A 405 -10.53 16.17 13.86
N LEU A 406 -10.60 16.72 12.65
CA LEU A 406 -11.09 16.01 11.48
C LEU A 406 -9.95 15.40 10.69
N PHE A 407 -9.83 14.08 10.72
CA PHE A 407 -8.99 13.34 9.78
C PHE A 407 -9.44 13.59 8.32
N PRO A 408 -8.52 13.78 7.34
CA PRO A 408 -7.06 13.72 7.46
C PRO A 408 -6.38 15.05 7.85
N ARG A 409 -7.13 16.13 8.11
CA ARG A 409 -6.54 17.44 8.42
C ARG A 409 -5.75 17.42 9.73
N CYS A 410 -6.27 16.78 10.77
CA CYS A 410 -5.58 16.65 12.06
C CYS A 410 -4.21 15.95 11.94
N HIS A 411 -4.02 15.10 10.92
CA HIS A 411 -2.78 14.39 10.66
C HIS A 411 -1.75 15.22 9.86
N SER A 412 -2.14 16.36 9.26
CA SER A 412 -1.23 17.12 8.41
C SER A 412 -0.12 17.79 9.24
N VAL A 413 1.09 17.89 8.68
CA VAL A 413 2.20 18.54 9.38
C VAL A 413 1.92 20.01 9.67
N GLU A 414 1.17 20.69 8.79
CA GLU A 414 0.72 22.07 9.00
C GLU A 414 -0.19 22.20 10.23
N HIS A 415 -1.03 21.19 10.46
CA HIS A 415 -1.90 21.15 11.62
C HIS A 415 -1.13 20.94 12.92
N TYR A 416 -0.20 19.98 12.96
CA TYR A 416 0.72 19.81 14.09
C TYR A 416 1.57 21.06 14.35
N ILE A 417 2.03 21.75 13.30
CA ILE A 417 2.76 23.04 13.43
C ILE A 417 1.87 24.09 14.09
N ALA A 418 0.60 24.20 13.68
CA ALA A 418 -0.34 25.15 14.27
C ALA A 418 -0.58 24.83 15.76
N ASN A 419 -0.83 23.57 16.10
CA ASN A 419 -1.04 23.19 17.50
C ASN A 419 0.23 23.44 18.35
N LEU A 420 1.42 23.08 17.87
CA LEU A 420 2.67 23.36 18.59
C LEU A 420 2.97 24.87 18.73
N ALA A 421 2.49 25.69 17.81
CA ALA A 421 2.66 27.14 17.87
C ALA A 421 1.66 27.81 18.82
N ASP A 422 0.39 27.41 18.75
CA ASP A 422 -0.73 28.16 19.32
C ASP A 422 -1.35 27.47 20.55
N ASP A 423 -1.43 26.13 20.55
CA ASP A 423 -2.13 25.34 21.59
C ASP A 423 -1.17 24.69 22.60
N LEU A 424 0.05 24.35 22.17
CA LEU A 424 1.08 23.63 22.94
C LEU A 424 2.42 24.39 23.03
N PRO A 425 2.41 25.69 23.39
CA PRO A 425 3.64 26.50 23.38
C PRO A 425 4.67 26.02 24.42
N GLU A 426 4.22 25.51 25.57
CA GLU A 426 5.11 25.02 26.65
C GLU A 426 5.81 23.72 26.24
N GLU A 427 5.07 22.82 25.60
CA GLU A 427 5.59 21.54 25.11
C GLU A 427 6.57 21.77 23.95
N ARG A 428 6.25 22.70 23.05
CA ARG A 428 7.17 23.15 21.98
C ARG A 428 8.45 23.70 22.58
N GLU A 429 8.36 24.60 23.57
CA GLU A 429 9.52 25.23 24.19
C GLU A 429 10.43 24.21 24.86
N ARG A 430 9.86 23.24 25.57
CA ARG A 430 10.64 22.14 26.16
C ARG A 430 11.39 21.30 25.13
N ILE A 431 10.78 21.00 23.99
CA ILE A 431 11.46 20.29 22.89
C ILE A 431 12.54 21.18 22.25
N ASP A 432 12.26 22.47 22.06
CA ASP A 432 13.24 23.43 21.52
C ASP A 432 14.44 23.63 22.46
N ASP A 433 14.27 23.50 23.78
CA ASP A 433 15.33 23.58 24.77
C ASP A 433 16.25 22.34 24.73
N GLU A 434 15.69 21.14 24.60
CA GLU A 434 16.48 19.92 24.38
C GLU A 434 17.23 19.98 23.03
N LEU A 435 16.58 20.54 22.00
CA LEU A 435 17.19 20.78 20.70
C LEU A 435 18.14 21.99 20.66
N ALA A 436 18.48 22.63 21.78
CA ALA A 436 19.28 23.87 21.81
C ALA A 436 20.58 23.79 20.98
N ARG A 437 21.28 22.64 21.04
CA ARG A 437 22.53 22.39 20.28
C ARG A 437 22.36 22.36 18.75
N TYR A 438 21.12 22.24 18.27
CA TYR A 438 20.76 22.23 16.85
C TYR A 438 20.18 23.56 16.36
N ARG A 439 20.08 24.60 17.21
CA ARG A 439 19.49 25.91 16.87
C ARG A 439 20.45 26.89 16.20
N GLY A 440 21.63 26.39 15.82
CA GLY A 440 22.66 27.11 15.10
C GLY A 440 22.24 27.61 13.71
N ARG A 441 23.14 28.32 13.05
CA ARG A 441 22.97 28.80 11.67
C ARG A 441 23.12 27.63 10.70
N VAL A 442 22.21 27.51 9.73
CA VAL A 442 22.33 26.49 8.68
C VAL A 442 23.50 26.86 7.75
N VAL A 443 24.48 25.96 7.62
CA VAL A 443 25.65 26.13 6.75
C VAL A 443 25.59 25.30 5.47
N ARG A 444 24.77 24.24 5.47
CA ARG A 444 24.59 23.35 4.32
C ARG A 444 23.19 22.77 4.32
N SER A 445 22.55 22.72 3.15
CA SER A 445 21.25 22.06 2.95
C SER A 445 21.31 21.19 1.70
N GLN A 446 20.85 19.94 1.79
CA GLN A 446 20.74 19.03 0.65
C GLN A 446 19.44 18.25 0.70
N ALA A 447 18.64 18.34 -0.35
CA ALA A 447 17.50 17.47 -0.55
C ALA A 447 17.90 16.19 -1.30
N TYR A 448 17.20 15.10 -1.00
CA TYR A 448 17.33 13.82 -1.68
C TYR A 448 15.97 13.33 -2.14
N GLN A 449 15.92 12.77 -3.35
CA GLN A 449 14.82 11.92 -3.80
C GLN A 449 15.13 10.48 -3.39
N LEU A 450 14.17 9.86 -2.71
CA LEU A 450 14.22 8.48 -2.27
C LEU A 450 13.46 7.59 -3.25
N PHE A 451 13.91 6.34 -3.33
CA PHE A 451 13.34 5.30 -4.18
C PHE A 451 13.34 3.97 -3.42
N ASP A 452 12.34 3.14 -3.72
CA ASP A 452 12.35 1.76 -3.24
C ASP A 452 13.59 1.04 -3.72
N ARG A 453 13.91 1.17 -5.01
CA ARG A 453 15.11 0.64 -5.66
C ARG A 453 15.83 1.73 -6.41
N ALA A 454 17.16 1.63 -6.53
CA ALA A 454 17.92 2.56 -7.34
C ALA A 454 17.31 2.66 -8.75
N PRO A 455 16.92 3.87 -9.20
CA PRO A 455 16.36 4.01 -10.54
C PRO A 455 17.44 3.58 -11.53
N CYS A 456 17.11 2.61 -12.39
CA CYS A 456 18.00 2.25 -13.48
C CYS A 456 18.33 3.53 -14.28
N PRO A 457 19.60 3.76 -14.65
CA PRO A 457 19.98 4.86 -15.52
C PRO A 457 19.06 4.91 -16.74
N GLU A 458 18.79 6.12 -17.22
CA GLU A 458 17.92 6.32 -18.37
C GLU A 458 18.40 5.45 -19.54
N GLY A 459 17.52 4.57 -20.04
CA GLY A 459 17.84 3.62 -21.09
C GLY A 459 18.25 2.21 -20.62
N PHE A 460 18.69 1.98 -19.38
CA PHE A 460 19.28 0.69 -18.98
C PHE A 460 18.30 -0.30 -18.30
N PRO A 461 18.52 -1.62 -18.40
CA PRO A 461 19.14 -2.35 -19.52
C PRO A 461 18.15 -2.62 -20.66
N PHE A 462 16.83 -2.49 -20.38
CA PHE A 462 15.79 -2.91 -21.32
C PHE A 462 15.76 -2.08 -22.60
N LEU A 463 16.15 -0.80 -22.56
CA LEU A 463 16.15 0.09 -23.74
C LEU A 463 17.56 0.29 -24.31
N THR A 464 18.58 -0.35 -23.73
CA THR A 464 19.97 -0.36 -24.22
C THR A 464 20.10 -1.46 -25.27
N VAL A 465 19.52 -1.19 -26.43
CA VAL A 465 19.56 -2.09 -27.60
C VAL A 465 20.24 -1.37 -28.75
N PRO A 466 20.91 -2.10 -29.67
CA PRO A 466 21.43 -1.51 -30.90
C PRO A 466 20.30 -0.81 -31.66
N THR A 467 20.56 0.41 -32.12
CA THR A 467 19.61 1.18 -32.94
C THR A 467 20.07 1.30 -34.38
N TYR A 468 19.12 1.44 -35.30
CA TYR A 468 19.38 1.68 -36.72
C TYR A 468 18.33 2.64 -37.30
N LEU A 469 18.69 3.36 -38.36
CA LEU A 469 17.78 4.26 -39.06
C LEU A 469 17.02 3.49 -40.15
N ALA A 470 15.70 3.68 -40.19
CA ALA A 470 14.83 3.18 -41.23
C ALA A 470 14.19 4.34 -42.00
N GLU A 471 14.21 4.26 -43.34
CA GLU A 471 13.56 5.26 -44.19
C GLU A 471 12.03 5.10 -44.18
N THR A 472 11.31 6.21 -44.16
CA THR A 472 9.85 6.28 -44.22
C THR A 472 9.42 7.35 -45.23
N SER A 473 8.12 7.42 -45.53
CA SER A 473 7.59 8.40 -46.50
C SER A 473 7.79 9.86 -46.07
N GLU A 474 8.05 10.12 -44.79
CA GLU A 474 8.18 11.47 -44.20
C GLU A 474 9.57 11.71 -43.57
N GLY A 475 10.54 10.80 -43.78
CA GLY A 475 11.91 10.94 -43.25
C GLY A 475 12.48 9.66 -42.63
N THR A 476 13.59 9.79 -41.90
CA THR A 476 14.23 8.65 -41.21
C THR A 476 13.75 8.52 -39.77
N VAL A 477 13.57 7.27 -39.33
CA VAL A 477 13.15 6.92 -37.96
C VAL A 477 14.15 5.97 -37.36
N GLU A 478 14.53 6.21 -36.10
CA GLU A 478 15.37 5.29 -35.34
C GLU A 478 14.55 4.11 -34.79
N LEU A 479 15.04 2.89 -35.00
CA LEU A 479 14.46 1.64 -34.53
C LEU A 479 15.41 0.86 -33.61
N PRO A 480 14.86 0.05 -32.68
CA PRO A 480 13.43 -0.05 -32.33
C PRO A 480 12.89 1.26 -31.76
N VAL A 481 11.58 1.49 -31.91
CA VAL A 481 10.92 2.60 -31.21
C VAL A 481 11.00 2.30 -29.71
N ARG A 482 11.66 3.20 -28.97
CA ARG A 482 11.92 3.03 -27.53
C ARG A 482 10.94 3.91 -26.77
N CYS A 483 10.11 3.31 -25.92
CA CYS A 483 9.29 4.03 -24.95
C CYS A 483 9.88 3.86 -23.56
N GLN A 484 10.26 4.96 -22.92
CA GLN A 484 10.78 4.97 -21.55
C GLN A 484 9.68 4.97 -20.50
N ASP A 485 8.53 5.55 -20.84
CA ASP A 485 7.39 5.68 -19.98
C ASP A 485 6.12 5.83 -20.81
N GLY A 486 5.11 5.03 -20.48
CA GLY A 486 3.81 5.02 -21.11
C GLY A 486 2.81 4.25 -20.28
N GLY A 487 1.52 4.42 -20.59
CA GLY A 487 0.41 3.68 -19.99
C GLY A 487 -0.31 2.84 -21.03
N THR A 488 -0.96 1.76 -20.62
CA THR A 488 -1.77 0.94 -21.52
C THR A 488 -2.96 0.32 -20.82
N LEU A 489 -4.01 0.09 -21.61
CA LEU A 489 -5.15 -0.73 -21.27
C LEU A 489 -5.38 -1.71 -22.44
N THR A 490 -5.47 -3.00 -22.13
CA THR A 490 -6.03 -3.99 -23.05
C THR A 490 -7.33 -4.54 -22.47
N ALA A 491 -8.45 -4.29 -23.14
CA ALA A 491 -9.77 -4.76 -22.74
C ALA A 491 -10.23 -5.88 -23.69
N TYR A 492 -10.51 -7.07 -23.16
CA TYR A 492 -10.96 -8.22 -23.96
C TYR A 492 -12.48 -8.36 -23.93
N PHE A 493 -13.11 -8.57 -25.08
CA PHE A 493 -14.55 -8.68 -25.23
C PHE A 493 -14.93 -10.00 -25.90
N ALA A 494 -16.13 -10.48 -25.58
CA ALA A 494 -16.81 -11.50 -26.36
C ALA A 494 -17.46 -10.83 -27.58
N ALA A 495 -17.21 -11.35 -28.78
CA ALA A 495 -17.73 -10.85 -30.03
C ALA A 495 -18.40 -11.95 -30.87
N ASP A 496 -19.13 -11.51 -31.89
CA ASP A 496 -19.79 -12.40 -32.85
C ASP A 496 -18.76 -13.23 -33.66
N PRO A 497 -18.85 -14.57 -33.65
CA PRO A 497 -17.88 -15.43 -34.32
C PRO A 497 -17.91 -15.30 -35.84
N ASP A 498 -19.05 -15.03 -36.46
CA ASP A 498 -19.17 -14.92 -37.91
C ASP A 498 -18.61 -13.58 -38.40
N ALA A 499 -18.86 -12.50 -37.65
CA ALA A 499 -18.24 -11.20 -37.89
C ALA A 499 -16.70 -11.27 -37.80
N THR A 500 -16.16 -11.98 -36.80
CA THR A 500 -14.70 -12.18 -36.72
C THR A 500 -14.16 -13.05 -37.86
N ALA A 501 -14.90 -14.06 -38.31
CA ALA A 501 -14.50 -14.89 -39.45
C ALA A 501 -14.44 -14.09 -40.76
N ALA A 502 -15.39 -13.17 -40.97
CA ALA A 502 -15.38 -12.26 -42.11
C ALA A 502 -14.14 -11.35 -42.12
N LEU A 503 -13.73 -10.83 -40.95
CA LEU A 503 -12.51 -10.01 -40.82
C LEU A 503 -11.22 -10.81 -41.07
N LEU A 504 -11.21 -12.10 -40.77
CA LEU A 504 -10.06 -12.99 -40.97
C LEU A 504 -10.00 -13.61 -42.37
N ALA A 505 -11.08 -13.50 -43.16
CA ALA A 505 -11.16 -14.09 -44.49
C ALA A 505 -10.02 -13.59 -45.40
N GLY A 506 -9.32 -14.52 -46.03
CA GLY A 506 -8.22 -14.22 -46.96
C GLY A 506 -6.93 -13.73 -46.29
N THR A 507 -6.82 -13.67 -44.96
CA THR A 507 -5.60 -13.25 -44.25
C THR A 507 -4.55 -14.36 -44.11
N GLY A 508 -4.93 -15.61 -44.37
CA GLY A 508 -4.10 -16.79 -44.11
C GLY A 508 -3.93 -17.13 -42.62
N LEU A 509 -4.60 -16.39 -41.72
CA LEU A 509 -4.62 -16.67 -40.29
C LEU A 509 -5.68 -17.72 -39.94
N GLY A 510 -5.44 -18.47 -38.86
CA GLY A 510 -6.41 -19.43 -38.33
C GLY A 510 -7.66 -18.75 -37.75
N PRO A 511 -8.69 -19.54 -37.38
CA PRO A 511 -9.92 -19.00 -36.81
C PRO A 511 -9.67 -18.26 -35.50
N ALA A 512 -10.50 -17.26 -35.19
CA ALA A 512 -10.42 -16.52 -33.94
C ALA A 512 -10.49 -17.46 -32.72
N VAL A 513 -9.71 -17.13 -31.69
CA VAL A 513 -9.72 -17.83 -30.41
C VAL A 513 -11.10 -17.66 -29.78
N ARG A 514 -11.70 -18.77 -29.32
CA ARG A 514 -13.06 -18.78 -28.77
C ARG A 514 -13.08 -18.84 -27.25
N VAL A 515 -14.05 -18.16 -26.65
CA VAL A 515 -14.43 -18.28 -25.23
C VAL A 515 -15.91 -18.67 -25.19
N GLY A 516 -16.17 -19.94 -24.87
CA GLY A 516 -17.50 -20.52 -25.04
C GLY A 516 -17.94 -20.48 -26.50
N ARG A 517 -19.08 -19.83 -26.78
CA ARG A 517 -19.63 -19.67 -28.14
C ARG A 517 -19.18 -18.40 -28.87
N HIS A 518 -18.45 -17.51 -28.21
CA HIS A 518 -18.07 -16.21 -28.75
C HIS A 518 -16.60 -16.19 -29.19
N ALA A 519 -16.27 -15.36 -30.16
CA ALA A 519 -14.89 -15.06 -30.51
C ALA A 519 -14.31 -14.01 -29.55
N LEU A 520 -13.01 -14.07 -29.31
CA LEU A 520 -12.30 -13.14 -28.44
C LEU A 520 -11.72 -11.99 -29.27
N VAL A 521 -12.08 -10.76 -28.91
CA VAL A 521 -11.52 -9.53 -29.50
C VAL A 521 -10.94 -8.66 -28.39
N ALA A 522 -9.98 -7.80 -28.74
CA ALA A 522 -9.31 -6.92 -27.81
C ALA A 522 -9.30 -5.48 -28.32
N VAL A 523 -9.53 -4.53 -27.42
CA VAL A 523 -9.24 -3.12 -27.64
C VAL A 523 -7.97 -2.79 -26.86
N HIS A 524 -6.91 -2.47 -27.57
CA HIS A 524 -5.63 -2.05 -27.01
C HIS A 524 -5.55 -0.53 -27.09
N ALA A 525 -5.41 0.15 -25.97
CA ALA A 525 -5.23 1.59 -25.91
C ALA A 525 -3.92 1.91 -25.18
N SER A 526 -3.11 2.80 -25.73
CA SER A 526 -1.83 3.20 -25.12
C SER A 526 -1.66 4.71 -25.14
N TRP A 527 -1.02 5.22 -24.09
CA TRP A 527 -0.45 6.56 -24.04
C TRP A 527 1.06 6.44 -23.92
N ASN A 528 1.78 6.72 -25.00
CA ASN A 528 3.22 6.61 -25.06
C ASN A 528 3.85 7.99 -24.78
N ARG A 529 4.09 8.27 -23.48
CA ARG A 529 4.48 9.58 -22.94
C ARG A 529 5.88 10.02 -23.33
N ARG A 530 6.84 9.10 -23.27
CA ARG A 530 8.26 9.38 -23.59
C ARG A 530 8.78 8.36 -24.56
N THR A 531 8.85 8.72 -25.85
CA THR A 531 9.36 7.83 -26.90
C THR A 531 10.36 8.49 -27.83
N SER A 532 11.11 7.68 -28.58
CA SER A 532 11.98 8.14 -29.67
C SER A 532 11.24 8.79 -30.85
N LEU A 533 9.90 8.69 -30.90
CA LEU A 533 9.02 9.33 -31.90
C LEU A 533 8.27 10.56 -31.37
N GLY A 534 8.54 10.98 -30.12
CA GLY A 534 7.73 11.96 -29.41
C GLY A 534 6.56 11.32 -28.65
N GLU A 535 5.75 12.16 -28.01
CA GLU A 535 4.54 11.72 -27.30
C GLU A 535 3.42 11.41 -28.28
N TYR A 536 2.70 10.30 -28.07
CA TYR A 536 1.51 9.96 -28.86
C TYR A 536 0.59 8.98 -28.14
N HIS A 537 -0.64 8.90 -28.62
CA HIS A 537 -1.66 7.92 -28.24
C HIS A 537 -1.99 7.00 -29.42
N GLU A 538 -2.37 5.77 -29.09
CA GLU A 538 -2.81 4.79 -30.07
C GLU A 538 -3.95 3.95 -29.52
N VAL A 539 -4.89 3.57 -30.39
CA VAL A 539 -5.96 2.63 -30.10
C VAL A 539 -6.07 1.63 -31.23
N HIS A 540 -6.02 0.34 -30.91
CA HIS A 540 -6.13 -0.76 -31.85
C HIS A 540 -7.31 -1.68 -31.49
N LEU A 541 -8.08 -2.06 -32.50
CA LEU A 541 -9.05 -3.14 -32.45
C LEU A 541 -8.42 -4.40 -33.02
N GLY A 542 -8.30 -5.45 -32.20
CA GLY A 542 -7.67 -6.71 -32.55
C GLY A 542 -8.61 -7.90 -32.45
N VAL A 543 -8.58 -8.82 -33.41
CA VAL A 543 -9.18 -10.16 -33.30
C VAL A 543 -8.11 -11.12 -32.79
N VAL A 544 -8.35 -11.82 -31.68
CA VAL A 544 -7.35 -12.74 -31.11
C VAL A 544 -7.31 -14.02 -31.93
N VAL A 545 -6.16 -14.34 -32.52
CA VAL A 545 -5.93 -15.48 -33.40
C VAL A 545 -4.79 -16.36 -32.89
N PRO A 546 -4.77 -17.67 -33.22
CA PRO A 546 -3.62 -18.52 -32.96
C PRO A 546 -2.42 -18.12 -33.85
N ASP A 547 -1.22 -18.50 -33.42
CA ASP A 547 -0.01 -18.38 -34.20
C ASP A 547 -0.12 -19.18 -35.52
N PRO A 548 0.17 -18.59 -36.70
CA PRO A 548 0.10 -19.26 -37.99
C PRO A 548 0.88 -20.59 -38.07
N TRP A 549 1.96 -20.74 -37.30
CA TRP A 549 2.79 -21.95 -37.30
C TRP A 549 2.23 -23.06 -36.41
N HIS A 550 1.33 -22.71 -35.49
CA HIS A 550 0.73 -23.62 -34.53
C HIS A 550 -0.79 -23.39 -34.43
N PRO A 551 -1.57 -23.71 -35.50
CA PRO A 551 -2.99 -23.36 -35.61
C PRO A 551 -3.92 -24.16 -34.67
N ARG A 552 -3.37 -25.00 -33.78
CA ARG A 552 -4.17 -25.78 -32.83
C ARG A 552 -4.77 -24.84 -31.77
N PRO A 553 -6.09 -24.90 -31.52
CA PRO A 553 -6.73 -24.03 -30.55
C PRO A 553 -6.22 -24.36 -29.14
N LEU A 554 -5.46 -23.45 -28.54
CA LEU A 554 -5.20 -23.47 -27.11
C LEU A 554 -6.44 -22.94 -26.38
N ARG A 555 -6.70 -23.46 -25.18
CA ARG A 555 -7.47 -22.69 -24.18
C ARG A 555 -6.69 -21.38 -24.00
N ALA A 556 -7.29 -20.21 -24.25
CA ALA A 556 -6.58 -18.92 -24.34
C ALA A 556 -5.71 -18.55 -23.10
N TRP A 557 -6.04 -19.11 -21.95
CA TRP A 557 -5.57 -18.64 -20.64
C TRP A 557 -4.11 -18.98 -20.29
N PRO A 558 -3.52 -20.16 -20.62
CA PRO A 558 -2.12 -20.44 -20.34
C PRO A 558 -1.12 -19.80 -21.32
N ASP A 559 -1.59 -19.21 -22.44
CA ASP A 559 -0.71 -18.67 -23.49
C ASP A 559 -0.41 -17.16 -23.32
N LEU A 560 -1.37 -16.38 -22.83
CA LEU A 560 -1.21 -14.95 -22.53
C LEU A 560 0.00 -14.60 -21.63
N PRO A 561 0.39 -15.41 -20.62
CA PRO A 561 1.55 -15.07 -19.80
C PRO A 561 2.92 -15.32 -20.48
N ARG A 562 2.96 -15.95 -21.65
CA ARG A 562 4.22 -16.24 -22.37
C ARG A 562 4.81 -14.97 -22.99
N SER A 563 6.13 -14.92 -23.09
CA SER A 563 6.88 -13.89 -23.85
C SER A 563 6.51 -13.93 -25.34
N ALA A 564 6.69 -12.80 -26.04
CA ALA A 564 6.26 -12.66 -27.42
C ALA A 564 6.86 -13.70 -28.38
N ASP A 565 8.10 -14.14 -28.14
CA ASP A 565 8.79 -15.16 -28.92
C ASP A 565 8.20 -16.57 -28.74
N ARG A 566 7.52 -16.82 -27.62
CA ARG A 566 6.92 -18.11 -27.26
C ARG A 566 5.39 -18.11 -27.33
N ARG A 567 4.78 -16.95 -27.61
CA ARG A 567 3.33 -16.81 -27.63
C ARG A 567 2.77 -17.49 -28.86
N ARG A 568 1.76 -18.32 -28.65
CA ARG A 568 1.05 -19.07 -29.70
C ARG A 568 -0.26 -18.41 -30.09
N SER A 569 -0.40 -17.11 -29.80
CA SER A 569 -1.54 -16.28 -30.13
C SER A 569 -1.11 -14.83 -30.31
N GLY A 570 -1.90 -14.06 -31.06
CA GLY A 570 -1.71 -12.62 -31.23
C GLY A 570 -2.99 -11.93 -31.70
N SER A 571 -2.93 -10.61 -31.81
CA SER A 571 -4.06 -9.78 -32.24
C SER A 571 -3.95 -9.43 -33.71
N PHE A 572 -4.84 -9.94 -34.57
CA PHE A 572 -4.99 -9.42 -35.92
C PHE A 572 -5.65 -8.04 -35.87
N LEU A 573 -4.92 -7.00 -36.29
CA LEU A 573 -5.35 -5.62 -36.23
C LEU A 573 -6.43 -5.35 -37.28
N ALA A 574 -7.69 -5.35 -36.83
CA ALA A 574 -8.86 -5.04 -37.63
C ALA A 574 -9.09 -3.53 -37.77
N GLY A 575 -8.35 -2.69 -37.05
CA GLY A 575 -8.34 -1.25 -37.22
C GLY A 575 -7.47 -0.55 -36.17
N SER A 576 -6.90 0.59 -36.54
CA SER A 576 -5.96 1.35 -35.72
C SER A 576 -6.23 2.84 -35.83
N VAL A 577 -6.09 3.55 -34.72
CA VAL A 577 -6.18 5.01 -34.63
C VAL A 577 -4.98 5.53 -33.86
N VAL A 578 -4.41 6.64 -34.32
CA VAL A 578 -3.32 7.38 -33.66
C VAL A 578 -3.66 8.86 -33.66
N ASP A 579 -3.07 9.64 -32.76
CA ASP A 579 -3.33 11.08 -32.63
C ASP A 579 -2.29 11.98 -33.33
N THR A 580 -1.16 11.41 -33.76
CA THR A 580 -0.09 12.16 -34.44
C THR A 580 0.12 11.73 -35.88
N ALA A 581 0.35 12.72 -36.76
CA ALA A 581 0.69 12.48 -38.16
C ALA A 581 2.05 11.78 -38.32
N ALA A 582 3.01 12.09 -37.42
CA ALA A 582 4.32 11.46 -37.39
C ALA A 582 4.21 9.94 -37.25
N VAL A 583 3.34 9.45 -36.36
CA VAL A 583 3.12 8.02 -36.19
C VAL A 583 2.40 7.40 -37.39
N ARG A 584 1.41 8.08 -37.96
CA ARG A 584 0.72 7.61 -39.18
C ARG A 584 1.66 7.40 -40.36
N ALA A 585 2.67 8.27 -40.52
CA ALA A 585 3.64 8.17 -41.60
C ALA A 585 4.50 6.90 -41.54
N VAL A 586 4.75 6.41 -40.32
CA VAL A 586 5.71 5.32 -40.07
C VAL A 586 5.00 3.99 -39.87
N ALA A 587 3.74 4.02 -39.39
CA ALA A 587 2.95 2.83 -39.05
C ALA A 587 2.82 1.77 -40.17
N PRO A 588 2.57 2.12 -41.46
CA PRO A 588 2.47 1.10 -42.51
C PRO A 588 3.75 0.29 -42.73
N ARG A 589 4.91 0.89 -42.45
CA ARG A 589 6.21 0.22 -42.56
C ARG A 589 6.59 -0.48 -41.27
N LEU A 590 6.29 0.13 -40.11
CA LEU A 590 6.71 -0.40 -38.81
C LEU A 590 5.76 -1.45 -38.25
N TRP A 591 4.44 -1.25 -38.37
CA TRP A 591 3.44 -2.04 -37.64
C TRP A 591 2.44 -2.72 -38.56
N GLY A 592 2.39 -2.31 -39.83
CA GLY A 592 1.44 -2.77 -40.82
C GLY A 592 0.06 -2.11 -40.67
N GLY A 593 -0.71 -2.11 -41.77
CA GLY A 593 -1.97 -1.38 -41.86
C GLY A 593 -1.80 0.14 -41.94
N GLU A 594 -2.92 0.84 -42.14
CA GLU A 594 -2.96 2.31 -42.24
C GLU A 594 -3.83 2.86 -41.11
N PRO A 595 -3.24 3.42 -40.04
CA PRO A 595 -4.03 3.96 -38.94
C PRO A 595 -4.74 5.26 -39.35
N TYR A 596 -5.94 5.47 -38.83
CA TYR A 596 -6.62 6.75 -38.93
C TYR A 596 -5.99 7.76 -37.97
N VAL A 597 -5.93 9.04 -38.35
CA VAL A 597 -5.49 10.12 -37.45
C VAL A 597 -6.70 10.84 -36.88
N MET A 598 -6.89 10.73 -35.57
CA MET A 598 -7.99 11.35 -34.84
C MET A 598 -7.56 11.67 -33.41
N PRO A 599 -8.17 12.66 -32.73
CA PRO A 599 -7.92 12.91 -31.32
C PRO A 599 -8.17 11.66 -30.48
N VAL A 600 -7.26 11.35 -29.57
CA VAL A 600 -7.39 10.28 -28.58
C VAL A 600 -7.15 10.87 -27.21
N GLU A 601 -8.09 10.66 -26.29
CA GLU A 601 -7.89 10.95 -24.87
C GLU A 601 -7.72 9.64 -24.13
N PHE A 602 -6.70 9.54 -23.29
CA PHE A 602 -6.43 8.37 -22.46
C PHE A 602 -6.18 8.80 -21.02
N ASP A 603 -7.11 8.46 -20.13
CA ASP A 603 -6.97 8.63 -18.70
C ASP A 603 -7.10 7.26 -18.02
N LEU A 604 -6.01 6.84 -17.39
CA LEU A 604 -5.93 5.60 -16.64
C LEU A 604 -5.43 5.90 -15.24
N THR A 605 -6.31 5.65 -14.27
CA THR A 605 -5.99 5.67 -12.84
C THR A 605 -5.92 4.24 -12.32
N GLY A 606 -5.52 4.05 -11.06
CA GLY A 606 -5.43 2.68 -10.51
C GLY A 606 -6.77 1.96 -10.32
N GLY A 607 -7.91 2.64 -10.45
CA GLY A 607 -9.24 2.04 -10.26
C GLY A 607 -10.29 2.38 -11.32
N ALA A 608 -9.98 3.28 -12.26
CA ALA A 608 -10.90 3.72 -13.31
C ALA A 608 -10.17 4.07 -14.59
N VAL A 609 -10.90 4.02 -15.70
CA VAL A 609 -10.37 4.32 -17.02
C VAL A 609 -11.37 5.12 -17.83
N ARG A 610 -10.84 6.02 -18.66
CA ARG A 610 -11.56 6.73 -19.72
C ARG A 610 -10.66 6.80 -20.95
N VAL A 611 -11.08 6.13 -22.02
CA VAL A 611 -10.47 6.25 -23.35
C VAL A 611 -11.52 6.77 -24.31
N THR A 612 -11.21 7.84 -25.03
CA THR A 612 -12.10 8.44 -26.01
C THR A 612 -11.38 8.59 -27.35
N VAL A 613 -12.04 8.26 -28.46
CA VAL A 613 -11.47 8.32 -29.82
C VAL A 613 -12.38 9.13 -30.72
N GLY A 614 -11.82 10.17 -31.35
CA GLY A 614 -12.54 11.16 -32.16
C GLY A 614 -12.99 12.37 -31.33
N GLY A 615 -13.49 13.42 -31.99
CA GLY A 615 -14.01 14.62 -31.31
C GLY A 615 -15.38 14.40 -30.64
N LEU A 616 -15.95 15.45 -30.05
CA LEU A 616 -17.32 15.40 -29.49
C LEU A 616 -18.37 15.07 -30.57
N ASP A 617 -18.24 15.66 -31.75
CA ASP A 617 -19.21 15.52 -32.85
C ASP A 617 -18.93 14.33 -33.79
N ASP A 618 -17.70 13.80 -33.76
CA ASP A 618 -17.24 12.69 -34.63
C ASP A 618 -16.64 11.56 -33.80
N ARG A 619 -17.39 11.12 -32.78
CA ARG A 619 -16.94 10.09 -31.83
C ARG A 619 -16.95 8.71 -32.50
N VAL A 620 -15.83 7.98 -32.42
CA VAL A 620 -15.72 6.57 -32.85
C VAL A 620 -16.08 5.64 -31.69
N LEU A 621 -15.42 5.81 -30.55
CA LEU A 621 -15.69 5.02 -29.35
C LEU A 621 -15.42 5.78 -28.07
N THR A 622 -16.07 5.34 -26.99
CA THR A 622 -15.78 5.74 -25.62
C THR A 622 -15.74 4.48 -24.75
N LEU A 623 -14.62 4.24 -24.08
CA LEU A 623 -14.44 3.16 -23.13
C LEU A 623 -14.27 3.78 -21.73
N THR A 624 -15.25 3.60 -20.86
CA THR A 624 -15.28 4.29 -19.56
C THR A 624 -15.82 3.40 -18.45
N GLY A 625 -15.28 3.55 -17.24
CA GLY A 625 -15.82 2.92 -16.04
C GLY A 625 -14.75 2.54 -15.01
N SER A 626 -15.18 1.81 -13.97
CA SER A 626 -14.28 1.32 -12.92
C SER A 626 -13.67 -0.02 -13.31
N LEU A 627 -12.36 -0.17 -13.14
CA LEU A 627 -11.64 -1.42 -13.39
C LEU A 627 -11.84 -2.45 -12.28
N GLY A 628 -12.24 -2.02 -11.07
CA GLY A 628 -12.45 -2.90 -9.92
C GLY A 628 -11.14 -3.44 -9.31
N PRO A 629 -11.22 -4.43 -8.39
CA PRO A 629 -10.04 -5.03 -7.75
C PRO A 629 -9.13 -5.69 -8.78
N TRP A 630 -7.84 -5.81 -8.45
CA TRP A 630 -6.82 -6.31 -9.36
C TRP A 630 -5.87 -7.30 -8.70
N LEU A 631 -5.25 -8.13 -9.53
CA LEU A 631 -4.14 -9.01 -9.16
C LEU A 631 -2.84 -8.52 -9.83
N PRO A 632 -1.69 -8.52 -9.12
CA PRO A 632 -0.41 -8.14 -9.71
C PRO A 632 -0.04 -9.10 -10.85
N ALA A 633 0.45 -8.53 -11.95
CA ALA A 633 0.94 -9.29 -13.09
C ALA A 633 2.15 -8.58 -13.72
N GLY A 634 2.98 -9.31 -14.46
CA GLY A 634 3.92 -8.65 -15.37
C GLY A 634 3.17 -7.97 -16.51
N ASP A 635 3.65 -6.80 -16.97
CA ASP A 635 3.23 -6.25 -18.26
C ASP A 635 3.47 -7.29 -19.36
N ARG A 636 2.62 -7.29 -20.38
CA ARG A 636 2.58 -8.37 -21.38
C ARG A 636 3.00 -7.84 -22.73
N ASP A 637 3.91 -8.55 -23.37
CA ASP A 637 4.27 -8.25 -24.75
C ASP A 637 3.02 -8.29 -25.63
N LEU A 638 2.98 -7.46 -26.67
CA LEU A 638 1.92 -7.48 -27.68
C LEU A 638 2.46 -8.12 -28.95
N VAL A 639 1.82 -9.21 -29.39
CA VAL A 639 2.02 -9.78 -30.73
C VAL A 639 0.85 -9.34 -31.59
N ALA A 640 1.12 -8.59 -32.64
CA ALA A 640 0.10 -8.11 -33.56
C ALA A 640 0.36 -8.60 -34.98
N TYR A 641 -0.73 -8.87 -35.70
CA TYR A 641 -0.71 -9.25 -37.11
C TYR A 641 -1.45 -8.20 -37.92
N ALA A 642 -0.89 -7.81 -39.06
CA ALA A 642 -1.52 -6.86 -39.97
C ALA A 642 -1.31 -7.31 -41.43
N ARG A 643 -2.23 -6.97 -42.31
CA ARG A 643 -2.13 -7.29 -43.75
C ARG A 643 -1.47 -6.14 -44.51
N ARG A 644 -0.56 -6.46 -45.42
CA ARG A 644 -0.02 -5.54 -46.42
C ARG A 644 0.06 -6.25 -47.77
N ALA A 645 -0.75 -5.81 -48.72
CA ALA A 645 -0.97 -6.53 -49.98
C ALA A 645 -1.34 -8.01 -49.71
N GLU A 646 -0.61 -8.97 -50.29
CA GLU A 646 -0.83 -10.40 -50.09
C GLU A 646 -0.04 -11.01 -48.92
N ALA A 647 0.76 -10.21 -48.19
CA ALA A 647 1.55 -10.70 -47.07
C ALA A 647 0.92 -10.36 -45.72
N THR A 648 0.99 -11.32 -44.80
CA THR A 648 0.69 -11.10 -43.38
C THR A 648 1.97 -10.73 -42.65
N LEU A 649 1.96 -9.56 -42.02
CA LEU A 649 3.06 -9.02 -41.25
C LEU A 649 2.83 -9.29 -39.76
N ARG A 650 3.91 -9.60 -39.04
CA ARG A 650 3.92 -9.76 -37.59
C ARG A 650 4.76 -8.67 -36.97
N SER A 651 4.17 -7.93 -36.03
CA SER A 651 4.85 -6.97 -35.17
C SER A 651 4.85 -7.46 -33.73
N CYS A 652 5.89 -7.07 -33.00
CA CYS A 652 6.09 -7.45 -31.61
C CYS A 652 6.47 -6.22 -30.80
N VAL A 653 5.66 -5.89 -29.80
CA VAL A 653 6.00 -4.89 -28.80
C VAL A 653 6.47 -5.64 -27.56
N ARG A 654 7.77 -5.60 -27.30
CA ARG A 654 8.32 -6.11 -26.05
C ARG A 654 8.02 -5.11 -24.96
N THR A 655 7.54 -5.56 -23.80
CA THR A 655 7.17 -4.67 -22.70
C THR A 655 7.87 -5.04 -21.41
N ARG A 656 8.09 -4.03 -20.57
CA ARG A 656 8.58 -4.19 -19.20
C ARG A 656 7.90 -3.18 -18.30
N GLY A 657 7.13 -3.68 -17.35
CA GLY A 657 6.40 -2.88 -16.37
C GLY A 657 5.62 -3.77 -15.42
N LEU A 658 5.06 -3.16 -14.38
CA LEU A 658 4.12 -3.81 -13.47
C LEU A 658 2.69 -3.65 -14.01
N GLY A 659 2.14 -4.76 -14.49
CA GLY A 659 0.77 -4.85 -14.97
C GLY A 659 -0.22 -5.24 -13.87
N ARG A 660 -1.49 -5.02 -14.15
CA ARG A 660 -2.63 -5.36 -13.29
C ARG A 660 -3.65 -6.12 -14.11
N VAL A 661 -4.15 -7.23 -13.56
CA VAL A 661 -5.23 -8.01 -14.16
C VAL A 661 -6.53 -7.72 -13.41
N HIS A 662 -7.54 -7.28 -14.14
CA HIS A 662 -8.88 -7.04 -13.64
C HIS A 662 -9.84 -8.08 -14.22
N LEU A 663 -10.30 -9.01 -13.38
CA LEU A 663 -11.13 -10.15 -13.81
C LEU A 663 -12.63 -9.83 -13.90
N ALA A 664 -13.07 -8.69 -13.35
CA ALA A 664 -14.47 -8.28 -13.37
C ALA A 664 -14.63 -6.75 -13.50
N PRO A 665 -14.11 -6.13 -14.58
CA PRO A 665 -14.18 -4.68 -14.76
C PRO A 665 -15.63 -4.22 -14.97
N ARG A 666 -15.99 -3.10 -14.33
CA ARG A 666 -17.26 -2.36 -14.56
C ARG A 666 -17.06 -1.27 -15.61
N VAL A 667 -16.33 -1.61 -16.67
CA VAL A 667 -16.04 -0.75 -17.81
C VAL A 667 -17.06 -1.04 -18.91
N ARG A 668 -17.45 -0.01 -19.68
CA ARG A 668 -18.36 -0.14 -20.81
C ARG A 668 -17.79 0.52 -22.05
N LEU A 669 -17.90 -0.16 -23.19
CA LEU A 669 -17.61 0.39 -24.51
C LEU A 669 -18.90 0.94 -25.11
N ALA A 670 -18.89 2.19 -25.54
CA ALA A 670 -19.97 2.82 -26.29
C ALA A 670 -19.44 3.23 -27.66
N VAL A 671 -20.14 2.85 -28.74
CA VAL A 671 -19.75 3.18 -30.11
C VAL A 671 -20.43 4.49 -30.52
N GLY A 672 -19.64 5.47 -30.96
CA GLY A 672 -20.14 6.77 -31.37
C GLY A 672 -20.72 6.78 -32.79
N ARG A 673 -21.04 7.96 -33.34
CA ARG A 673 -21.73 8.11 -34.63
C ARG A 673 -20.80 8.49 -35.79
N SER A 674 -19.49 8.40 -35.61
CA SER A 674 -18.52 8.74 -36.64
C SER A 674 -18.71 7.91 -37.92
N ALA A 675 -18.48 8.54 -39.08
CA ALA A 675 -18.44 7.89 -40.38
C ALA A 675 -17.18 7.01 -40.58
N ASN A 676 -16.24 7.00 -39.62
CA ASN A 676 -15.05 6.18 -39.68
C ASN A 676 -15.42 4.67 -39.82
N PRO A 677 -14.79 3.91 -40.74
CA PRO A 677 -15.05 2.47 -40.91
C PRO A 677 -14.88 1.64 -39.63
N LEU A 678 -14.01 2.07 -38.71
CA LEU A 678 -13.83 1.43 -37.41
C LEU A 678 -15.13 1.43 -36.57
N THR A 679 -15.95 2.49 -36.67
CA THR A 679 -17.25 2.59 -36.00
C THR A 679 -18.19 1.48 -36.46
N GLY A 680 -18.23 1.20 -37.78
CA GLY A 680 -19.03 0.10 -38.34
C GLY A 680 -18.56 -1.26 -37.84
N ARG A 681 -17.25 -1.51 -37.88
CA ARG A 681 -16.64 -2.77 -37.40
C ARG A 681 -16.93 -3.04 -35.92
N LEU A 682 -16.87 -2.02 -35.06
CA LEU A 682 -17.20 -2.17 -33.64
C LEU A 682 -18.66 -2.60 -33.42
N ARG A 683 -19.60 -2.13 -34.25
CA ARG A 683 -21.00 -2.54 -34.20
C ARG A 683 -21.21 -3.94 -34.73
N GLU A 684 -20.59 -4.29 -35.86
CA GLU A 684 -20.65 -5.64 -36.45
C GLU A 684 -20.12 -6.70 -35.49
N LEU A 685 -19.08 -6.37 -34.71
CA LEU A 685 -18.56 -7.25 -33.65
C LEU A 685 -19.42 -7.30 -32.38
N GLY A 686 -20.50 -6.51 -32.31
CA GLY A 686 -21.41 -6.47 -31.16
C GLY A 686 -20.83 -5.76 -29.93
N LEU A 687 -19.89 -4.82 -30.11
CA LEU A 687 -19.19 -4.18 -28.99
C LEU A 687 -19.92 -2.96 -28.42
N ASP A 688 -20.97 -2.46 -29.08
CA ASP A 688 -21.72 -1.31 -28.59
C ASP A 688 -22.52 -1.64 -27.30
N GLY A 689 -22.21 -0.92 -26.23
CA GLY A 689 -22.74 -1.17 -24.90
C GLY A 689 -22.14 -2.39 -24.20
N ALA A 690 -21.16 -3.07 -24.81
CA ALA A 690 -20.55 -4.28 -24.28
C ALA A 690 -19.63 -3.99 -23.09
N ARG A 691 -19.45 -5.01 -22.25
CA ARG A 691 -18.52 -5.00 -21.11
C ARG A 691 -17.35 -5.96 -21.40
N PRO A 692 -16.11 -5.58 -21.07
CA PRO A 692 -14.99 -6.49 -21.24
C PRO A 692 -15.09 -7.65 -20.24
N LEU A 693 -14.67 -8.83 -20.69
CA LEU A 693 -14.53 -10.04 -19.87
C LEU A 693 -13.40 -9.87 -18.86
N LEU A 694 -12.30 -9.23 -19.26
CA LEU A 694 -11.17 -8.86 -18.41
C LEU A 694 -10.44 -7.66 -18.98
N CYS A 695 -9.75 -6.91 -18.11
CA CYS A 695 -8.83 -5.85 -18.52
C CYS A 695 -7.43 -6.12 -17.99
N LEU A 696 -6.43 -5.81 -18.81
CA LEU A 696 -5.04 -5.68 -18.40
C LEU A 696 -4.69 -4.20 -18.41
N SER A 697 -4.13 -3.67 -17.33
CA SER A 697 -3.73 -2.27 -17.25
C SER A 697 -2.31 -2.13 -16.74
N THR A 698 -1.59 -1.15 -17.27
CA THR A 698 -0.25 -0.76 -16.80
C THR A 698 -0.19 0.77 -16.82
N ILE A 699 0.07 1.39 -15.66
CA ILE A 699 0.15 2.86 -15.57
C ILE A 699 1.49 3.35 -16.13
N THR A 700 2.56 2.61 -15.84
CA THR A 700 3.92 2.93 -16.29
C THR A 700 4.62 1.69 -16.83
N ARG A 701 4.98 1.72 -18.12
CA ARG A 701 5.73 0.68 -18.80
C ARG A 701 6.83 1.25 -19.67
N ARG A 702 7.84 0.43 -19.94
CA ARG A 702 8.82 0.60 -21.00
C ARG A 702 8.47 -0.33 -22.16
N THR A 703 8.64 0.13 -23.40
CA THR A 703 8.43 -0.71 -24.58
C THR A 703 9.56 -0.61 -25.59
N LEU A 704 9.78 -1.72 -26.30
CA LEU A 704 10.61 -1.79 -27.50
C LEU A 704 9.74 -2.33 -28.63
N GLN A 705 9.65 -1.57 -29.72
CA GLN A 705 8.87 -1.95 -30.89
C GLN A 705 9.75 -1.96 -32.13
N GLU A 706 10.03 -3.15 -32.63
CA GLU A 706 10.77 -3.38 -33.87
C GLU A 706 9.87 -3.18 -35.09
N ALA A 707 10.47 -3.10 -36.28
CA ALA A 707 9.71 -3.19 -37.52
C ALA A 707 9.04 -4.57 -37.67
N CYS A 708 7.85 -4.57 -38.25
CA CYS A 708 7.11 -5.78 -38.57
C CYS A 708 7.86 -6.64 -39.59
N VAL A 709 7.70 -7.95 -39.48
CA VAL A 709 8.34 -8.94 -40.36
C VAL A 709 7.27 -9.77 -41.09
N PRO A 710 7.47 -10.12 -42.36
CA PRO A 710 6.53 -10.98 -43.07
C PRO A 710 6.53 -12.39 -42.47
N VAL A 711 5.34 -12.91 -42.18
CA VAL A 711 5.13 -14.29 -41.76
C VAL A 711 4.93 -15.13 -43.00
N ARG A 712 5.69 -16.22 -43.12
CA ARG A 712 5.36 -17.27 -44.08
C ARG A 712 4.13 -18.02 -43.55
N THR A 713 2.98 -17.79 -44.16
CA THR A 713 1.79 -18.62 -43.99
C THR A 713 1.99 -19.90 -44.81
N VAL A 714 1.74 -21.07 -44.20
CA VAL A 714 1.85 -22.38 -44.87
C VAL A 714 0.63 -22.63 -45.73
#